data_AF-A0A935N0S2-F1
#
_entry.id   AF-A0A935N0S2-F1
#
_cell.length_a   1.000
_cell.length_b   1.000
_cell.length_c   1.000
_cell.angle_alpha   90.00
_cell.angle_beta   90.00
_cell.angle_gamma   90.00
#
_symmetry.space_group_name_H-M   'P 1'
#
loop_
_entity.id
_entity.type
_entity.pdbx_description
1 polymer ?
#
loop_
_entity_poly.entity_id
_entity_poly.type
_entity_poly.pdbx_seq_one_letter_code
_entity_poly.pdbx_strand_id
1 'polypeptide(L)'
;MESNGQNGQGSNGASATKNISYIMNTKNWRGPLIFILIISILGVGMIGLQTYIDAPPMTGFKDATGTVVIDQNTIERGQEVFHKKALMEYGSFFGDGAQRGPDYTAEALHWITVYMNDFYIAEIKLKTGKEVDLYEVKQINEKVKVELKQNAFNKAENIVSLSSAQSYALQQLKKHYTDLFIDKNTGAGFPPKNYITNREDVADLASFFFWGAWVCVTQRPGSSFSYTHNWPYDPLAGNTPTSPVILWSVLGLLAFVLACGIVLYFIGQYNQLPNKFFKPPKRDLFTLERVAAFKPTATQKATFKFFFVAILLFFLQVSSGLFTINDFINWMSYIGIHITNDLPVTISRSWHLMLSLYWISTCWIASSIFILPILAKKEVPGQLRMINTLFVLLFILVGGSLLGMVLGPLGLMGKWWYWLGHQGWEFVDFGKMYQVLLMGIFILWGVIVYRGIKPAFIAGQPWNLPNWIMYSVIGIPLLFLSGFVAKPETNFVIADFWRWMVIHMWVEAFFEVFITVIVSYLMVLMGLVSRQAAIRVVYFATILFLGTGLLGISHNFYWNAKPVATMALGSVFSTLQFVPLILLTVEAWRFKNMPKIAVGDVDHKSLQNFGFPEVFKFLVAVNFWNFFGAGVLGIIINLPIMNYFEHGTYLTVNHAHAALMGVYGNISLAALLFASRLLIKSGRWNDKVVNFSFWSINAGLMLMVVLDLFPAGSIQFKAVVEQGLWFGRSHDFVDYGIFNSLTWMRGIGASVFFFGGVIPLTWFIVSRANALKTKATDIKQMDEAIHEEVDEKLMEEAVM
;
A
#
# COMPACT_ATOMS: atom_id res chain seq x y z
N MET A 1 50.13 -39.24 -33.73
CA MET A 1 49.00 -39.98 -34.30
C MET A 1 47.81 -39.77 -33.40
N GLU A 2 46.68 -39.45 -34.03
CA GLU A 2 45.34 -39.17 -33.51
C GLU A 2 44.84 -40.31 -32.56
N SER A 3 43.79 -40.21 -31.74
CA SER A 3 42.52 -39.50 -31.94
C SER A 3 41.69 -39.41 -30.65
N ASN A 4 40.81 -38.40 -30.64
CA ASN A 4 39.40 -38.40 -30.20
C ASN A 4 39.00 -38.66 -28.73
N GLY A 5 38.58 -37.55 -28.11
CA GLY A 5 37.65 -37.51 -26.98
C GLY A 5 36.76 -36.26 -27.05
N GLN A 6 35.92 -36.15 -28.09
CA GLN A 6 34.77 -35.25 -28.13
C GLN A 6 33.49 -36.09 -28.01
N ASN A 7 32.66 -35.83 -26.99
CA ASN A 7 31.25 -35.44 -27.13
C ASN A 7 30.52 -35.57 -25.80
N GLY A 8 29.94 -34.45 -25.34
CA GLY A 8 29.05 -34.45 -24.17
C GLY A 8 28.56 -33.10 -23.63
N GLN A 9 28.92 -31.95 -24.20
CA GLN A 9 28.53 -30.62 -23.64
C GLN A 9 27.87 -29.63 -24.62
N GLY A 10 27.43 -30.06 -25.81
CA GLY A 10 27.13 -29.14 -26.92
C GLY A 10 25.72 -28.53 -27.07
N SER A 11 24.63 -29.15 -26.60
CA SER A 11 23.29 -28.76 -27.10
C SER A 11 22.43 -27.91 -26.15
N ASN A 12 22.46 -28.14 -24.84
CA ASN A 12 21.57 -27.44 -23.90
C ASN A 12 22.05 -26.02 -23.53
N GLY A 13 23.37 -25.78 -23.52
CA GLY A 13 23.94 -24.45 -23.23
C GLY A 13 23.70 -23.41 -24.33
N ALA A 14 23.65 -23.83 -25.59
CA ALA A 14 23.52 -22.96 -26.76
C ALA A 14 22.08 -22.43 -26.98
N SER A 15 21.07 -23.24 -26.65
CA SER A 15 19.66 -22.83 -26.72
C SER A 15 19.29 -21.84 -25.61
N ALA A 16 19.78 -22.08 -24.39
CA ALA A 16 19.54 -21.21 -23.25
C ALA A 16 20.22 -19.83 -23.39
N THR A 17 21.45 -19.77 -23.92
CA THR A 17 22.14 -18.50 -24.22
C THR A 17 21.43 -17.69 -25.31
N LYS A 18 20.87 -18.35 -26.34
CA LYS A 18 20.02 -17.70 -27.35
C LYS A 18 18.79 -17.04 -26.73
N ASN A 19 18.10 -17.70 -25.81
CA ASN A 19 16.88 -17.17 -25.19
C ASN A 19 17.12 -15.95 -24.29
N ILE A 20 18.18 -15.95 -23.48
CA ILE A 20 18.56 -14.78 -22.66
C ILE A 20 18.99 -13.61 -23.55
N SER A 21 19.76 -13.90 -24.61
CA SER A 21 20.16 -12.87 -25.57
C SER A 21 18.97 -12.22 -26.28
N TYR A 22 17.89 -12.99 -26.52
CA TYR A 22 16.65 -12.49 -27.09
C TYR A 22 15.94 -11.52 -26.14
N ILE A 23 15.72 -11.91 -24.88
CA ILE A 23 15.01 -11.10 -23.87
C ILE A 23 15.79 -9.83 -23.52
N MET A 24 17.13 -9.88 -23.53
CA MET A 24 18.00 -8.74 -23.20
C MET A 24 18.30 -7.81 -24.38
N ASN A 25 17.83 -8.14 -25.59
CA ASN A 25 17.95 -7.30 -26.77
C ASN A 25 16.78 -6.31 -26.86
N THR A 26 17.11 -5.02 -26.88
CA THR A 26 16.12 -3.91 -26.89
C THR A 26 15.15 -3.98 -28.06
N LYS A 27 15.51 -4.59 -29.20
CA LYS A 27 14.61 -4.79 -30.34
C LYS A 27 13.42 -5.71 -30.02
N ASN A 28 13.61 -6.64 -29.09
CA ASN A 28 12.62 -7.68 -28.77
C ASN A 28 11.75 -7.35 -27.56
N TRP A 29 12.05 -6.27 -26.83
CA TRP A 29 11.39 -5.93 -25.57
C TRP A 29 9.88 -5.72 -25.66
N ARG A 30 9.37 -5.39 -26.86
CA ARG A 30 7.93 -5.25 -27.10
C ARG A 30 7.18 -6.55 -26.87
N GLY A 31 7.72 -7.68 -27.32
CA GLY A 31 7.04 -8.97 -27.27
C GLY A 31 6.70 -9.40 -25.83
N PRO A 32 7.69 -9.54 -24.94
CA PRO A 32 7.46 -9.94 -23.55
C PRO A 32 6.54 -8.98 -22.79
N LEU A 33 6.72 -7.66 -22.96
CA LEU A 33 5.86 -6.67 -22.29
C LEU A 33 4.41 -6.74 -22.77
N ILE A 34 4.18 -6.83 -24.08
CA ILE A 34 2.82 -6.94 -24.63
C ILE A 34 2.17 -8.24 -24.17
N PHE A 35 2.91 -9.35 -24.16
CA PHE A 35 2.41 -10.63 -23.66
C PHE A 35 1.96 -10.54 -22.20
N ILE A 36 2.81 -10.00 -21.32
CA ILE A 36 2.49 -9.80 -19.90
C ILE A 36 1.27 -8.90 -19.73
N LEU A 37 1.22 -7.78 -20.46
CA LEU A 37 0.10 -6.84 -20.38
C LEU A 37 -1.21 -7.48 -20.85
N ILE A 38 -1.20 -8.25 -21.94
CA ILE A 38 -2.40 -8.94 -22.44
C ILE A 38 -2.90 -9.95 -21.40
N ILE A 39 -2.02 -10.83 -20.90
CA ILE A 39 -2.40 -11.84 -19.91
C ILE A 39 -2.91 -11.17 -18.63
N SER A 40 -2.26 -10.10 -18.19
CA SER A 40 -2.66 -9.37 -16.98
C SER A 40 -4.00 -8.66 -17.15
N ILE A 41 -4.23 -7.98 -18.27
CA ILE A 41 -5.50 -7.30 -18.56
C ILE A 41 -6.64 -8.32 -18.66
N LEU A 42 -6.42 -9.45 -19.34
CA LEU A 42 -7.41 -10.52 -19.43
C LEU A 42 -7.70 -11.13 -18.05
N GLY A 43 -6.67 -11.39 -17.24
CA GLY A 43 -6.83 -11.94 -15.90
C GLY A 43 -7.54 -10.98 -14.94
N VAL A 44 -7.13 -9.71 -14.90
CA VAL A 44 -7.81 -8.66 -14.11
C VAL A 44 -9.24 -8.44 -14.60
N GLY A 45 -9.47 -8.42 -15.91
CA GLY A 45 -10.80 -8.32 -16.50
C GLY A 45 -11.69 -9.50 -16.13
N MET A 46 -11.15 -10.71 -16.10
CA MET A 46 -11.85 -11.91 -15.61
C MET A 46 -12.22 -11.78 -14.13
N ILE A 47 -11.28 -11.37 -13.27
CA ILE A 47 -11.54 -11.14 -11.83
C ILE A 47 -12.62 -10.06 -11.65
N GLY A 48 -12.57 -9.00 -12.43
CA GLY A 48 -13.57 -7.92 -12.42
C GLY A 48 -14.96 -8.43 -12.81
N LEU A 49 -15.08 -9.08 -13.97
CA LEU A 49 -16.35 -9.66 -14.42
C LEU A 49 -16.92 -10.63 -13.37
N GLN A 50 -16.06 -11.49 -12.83
CA GLN A 50 -16.46 -12.46 -11.84
C GLN A 50 -16.90 -11.81 -10.52
N THR A 51 -16.29 -10.69 -10.14
CA THR A 51 -16.73 -9.92 -8.96
C THR A 51 -18.18 -9.48 -9.08
N TYR A 52 -18.62 -9.03 -10.25
CA TYR A 52 -20.02 -8.61 -10.46
C TYR A 52 -21.00 -9.79 -10.51
N ILE A 53 -20.57 -10.94 -11.03
CA ILE A 53 -21.41 -12.15 -11.13
C ILE A 53 -21.55 -12.84 -9.77
N ASP A 54 -20.45 -12.95 -9.03
CA ASP A 54 -20.34 -13.74 -7.81
C ASP A 54 -20.52 -12.90 -6.54
N ALA A 55 -20.75 -11.60 -6.65
CA ALA A 55 -21.02 -10.74 -5.49
C ALA A 55 -22.21 -11.29 -4.67
N PRO A 56 -22.12 -11.27 -3.33
CA PRO A 56 -23.24 -11.63 -2.48
C PRO A 56 -24.39 -10.64 -2.71
N PRO A 57 -25.65 -11.12 -2.73
CA PRO A 57 -26.78 -10.23 -2.95
C PRO A 57 -26.90 -9.23 -1.79
N MET A 58 -27.00 -7.94 -2.13
CA MET A 58 -27.38 -6.90 -1.17
C MET A 58 -28.90 -6.81 -1.22
N THR A 59 -29.56 -7.48 -0.29
CA THR A 59 -30.97 -7.89 -0.41
C THR A 59 -31.71 -7.80 0.93
N GLY A 60 -33.04 -7.85 0.90
CA GLY A 60 -33.85 -7.80 2.12
C GLY A 60 -33.86 -9.13 2.90
N PHE A 61 -34.37 -9.07 4.13
CA PHE A 61 -34.59 -10.21 5.02
C PHE A 61 -36.03 -10.21 5.52
N LYS A 62 -36.67 -11.40 5.50
CA LYS A 62 -37.99 -11.64 6.12
C LYS A 62 -37.88 -12.64 7.25
N ASP A 63 -38.70 -12.49 8.29
CA ASP A 63 -38.79 -13.45 9.38
C ASP A 63 -39.55 -14.73 8.98
N ALA A 64 -39.65 -15.67 9.93
CA ALA A 64 -40.36 -16.94 9.75
C ALA A 64 -41.89 -16.77 9.52
N THR A 65 -42.46 -15.60 9.80
CA THR A 65 -43.88 -15.27 9.52
C THR A 65 -44.09 -14.70 8.11
N GLY A 66 -42.99 -14.40 7.40
CA GLY A 66 -43.01 -13.76 6.09
C GLY A 66 -42.97 -12.22 6.16
N THR A 67 -42.82 -11.63 7.35
CA THR A 67 -42.74 -10.19 7.54
C THR A 67 -41.34 -9.68 7.22
N VAL A 68 -41.22 -8.63 6.40
CA VAL A 68 -39.92 -8.01 6.08
C VAL A 68 -39.37 -7.29 7.32
N VAL A 69 -38.20 -7.73 7.80
CA VAL A 69 -37.53 -7.17 8.99
C VAL A 69 -36.34 -6.29 8.65
N ILE A 70 -35.78 -6.44 7.45
CA ILE A 70 -34.77 -5.58 6.85
C ILE A 70 -35.10 -5.48 5.36
N ASP A 71 -35.32 -4.28 4.83
CA ASP A 71 -35.34 -4.07 3.38
C ASP A 71 -33.94 -3.73 2.84
N GLN A 72 -33.74 -3.80 1.52
CA GLN A 72 -32.45 -3.50 0.89
C GLN A 72 -31.96 -2.08 1.19
N ASN A 73 -32.84 -1.07 1.18
CA ASN A 73 -32.45 0.32 1.40
C ASN A 73 -31.97 0.53 2.84
N THR A 74 -32.47 -0.25 3.80
CA THR A 74 -31.98 -0.24 5.19
C THR A 74 -30.52 -0.66 5.29
N ILE A 75 -30.08 -1.64 4.49
CA ILE A 75 -28.67 -2.07 4.43
C ILE A 75 -27.82 -0.99 3.76
N GLU A 76 -28.31 -0.41 2.65
CA GLU A 76 -27.61 0.67 1.94
C GLU A 76 -27.42 1.91 2.83
N ARG A 77 -28.46 2.33 3.58
CA ARG A 77 -28.36 3.43 4.55
C ARG A 77 -27.35 3.10 5.67
N GLY A 78 -27.33 1.86 6.16
CA GLY A 78 -26.34 1.41 7.14
C GLY A 78 -24.90 1.51 6.61
N GLN A 79 -24.68 1.09 5.36
CA GLN A 79 -23.39 1.24 4.66
C GLN A 79 -23.00 2.71 4.47
N GLU A 80 -23.96 3.58 4.10
CA GLU A 80 -23.72 5.02 4.00
C GLU A 80 -23.33 5.64 5.34
N VAL A 81 -23.97 5.24 6.44
CA VAL A 81 -23.60 5.67 7.80
C VAL A 81 -22.19 5.22 8.15
N PHE A 82 -21.84 3.96 7.86
CA PHE A 82 -20.50 3.42 8.04
C PHE A 82 -19.43 4.29 7.36
N HIS A 83 -19.65 4.66 6.10
CA HIS A 83 -18.75 5.51 5.33
C HIS A 83 -18.74 6.96 5.81
N LYS A 84 -19.92 7.56 6.02
CA LYS A 84 -20.09 8.95 6.46
C LYS A 84 -19.43 9.21 7.80
N LYS A 85 -19.44 8.22 8.70
CA LYS A 85 -18.84 8.27 10.03
C LYS A 85 -17.41 7.72 10.06
N ALA A 86 -16.82 7.44 8.89
CA ALA A 86 -15.46 6.93 8.75
C ALA A 86 -15.17 5.74 9.68
N LEU A 87 -16.12 4.82 9.85
CA LEU A 87 -15.97 3.72 10.80
C LEU A 87 -14.89 2.71 10.37
N MET A 88 -14.53 2.69 9.08
CA MET A 88 -13.37 1.96 8.54
C MET A 88 -12.02 2.51 9.03
N GLU A 89 -11.98 3.73 9.56
CA GLU A 89 -10.80 4.35 10.17
C GLU A 89 -10.67 4.04 11.67
N TYR A 90 -11.66 3.36 12.24
CA TYR A 90 -11.63 2.86 13.62
C TYR A 90 -11.57 1.33 13.68
N GLY A 91 -12.52 0.66 13.02
CA GLY A 91 -12.59 -0.80 12.89
C GLY A 91 -12.44 -1.24 11.44
N SER A 92 -12.84 -2.46 11.15
CA SER A 92 -12.82 -3.05 9.80
C SER A 92 -14.13 -3.70 9.40
N PHE A 93 -14.34 -3.87 8.10
CA PHE A 93 -15.44 -4.64 7.53
C PHE A 93 -14.86 -5.60 6.48
N PHE A 94 -15.18 -6.89 6.57
CA PHE A 94 -14.45 -7.95 5.85
C PHE A 94 -12.92 -7.91 6.06
N GLY A 95 -12.47 -7.46 7.24
CA GLY A 95 -11.06 -7.39 7.64
C GLY A 95 -10.30 -6.17 7.11
N ASP A 96 -10.86 -5.46 6.13
CA ASP A 96 -10.28 -4.23 5.59
C ASP A 96 -10.68 -3.01 6.44
N GLY A 97 -9.70 -2.18 6.80
CA GLY A 97 -9.87 -1.03 7.68
C GLY A 97 -8.84 -0.94 8.80
N ALA A 98 -9.17 -0.20 9.84
CA ALA A 98 -8.33 0.02 11.01
C ALA A 98 -8.37 -1.14 12.00
N GLN A 99 -7.29 -1.29 12.77
CA GLN A 99 -7.08 -2.36 13.76
C GLN A 99 -7.27 -1.89 15.21
N ARG A 100 -7.87 -0.71 15.42
CA ARG A 100 -8.12 -0.16 16.76
C ARG A 100 -9.40 -0.71 17.39
N GLY A 101 -10.49 -0.69 16.63
CA GLY A 101 -11.80 -1.22 16.99
C GLY A 101 -11.99 -2.67 16.53
N PRO A 102 -13.23 -3.19 16.62
CA PRO A 102 -13.55 -4.53 16.16
C PRO A 102 -13.47 -4.64 14.63
N ASP A 103 -13.42 -5.88 14.15
CA ASP A 103 -13.96 -6.16 12.82
C ASP A 103 -15.48 -6.33 12.97
N TYR A 104 -16.27 -5.40 12.44
CA TYR A 104 -17.71 -5.37 12.66
C TYR A 104 -18.41 -6.60 12.09
N THR A 105 -17.85 -7.20 11.04
CA THR A 105 -18.38 -8.44 10.46
C THR A 105 -18.12 -9.63 11.39
N ALA A 106 -16.90 -9.78 11.91
CA ALA A 106 -16.54 -10.86 12.83
C ALA A 106 -17.27 -10.73 14.18
N GLU A 107 -17.37 -9.51 14.72
CA GLU A 107 -18.10 -9.23 15.96
C GLU A 107 -19.59 -9.52 15.80
N ALA A 108 -20.22 -9.04 14.71
CA ALA A 108 -21.62 -9.34 14.45
C ALA A 108 -21.87 -10.84 14.29
N LEU A 109 -21.00 -11.56 13.56
CA LEU A 109 -21.13 -13.01 13.38
C LEU A 109 -21.05 -13.76 14.71
N HIS A 110 -20.11 -13.38 15.58
CA HIS A 110 -19.95 -13.98 16.89
C HIS A 110 -21.20 -13.75 17.74
N TRP A 111 -21.66 -12.51 17.86
CA TRP A 111 -22.84 -12.18 18.67
C TRP A 111 -24.13 -12.80 18.12
N ILE A 112 -24.31 -12.85 16.79
CA ILE A 112 -25.44 -13.57 16.19
C ILE A 112 -25.43 -15.04 16.63
N THR A 113 -24.25 -15.67 16.59
CA THR A 113 -24.08 -17.06 17.02
C THR A 113 -24.44 -17.24 18.50
N VAL A 114 -23.94 -16.37 19.37
CA VAL A 114 -24.25 -16.38 20.82
C VAL A 114 -25.76 -16.21 21.05
N TYR A 115 -26.39 -15.21 20.44
CA TYR A 115 -27.82 -14.95 20.62
C TYR A 115 -28.72 -16.06 20.07
N MET A 116 -28.30 -16.74 18.99
CA MET A 116 -29.02 -17.92 18.49
C MET A 116 -28.91 -19.11 19.46
N ASN A 117 -27.75 -19.32 20.09
CA ASN A 117 -27.60 -20.32 21.14
C ASN A 117 -28.49 -19.99 22.35
N ASP A 118 -28.49 -18.73 22.81
CA ASP A 118 -29.34 -18.26 23.92
C ASP A 118 -30.83 -18.49 23.63
N PHE A 119 -31.27 -18.25 22.40
CA PHE A 119 -32.64 -18.51 21.97
C PHE A 119 -33.03 -19.99 22.17
N TYR A 120 -32.19 -20.92 21.72
CA TYR A 120 -32.48 -22.35 21.86
C TYR A 120 -32.34 -22.84 23.31
N ILE A 121 -31.40 -22.31 24.07
CA ILE A 121 -31.28 -22.60 25.51
C ILE A 121 -32.56 -22.17 26.24
N ALA A 122 -33.04 -20.95 26.00
CA ALA A 122 -34.28 -20.45 26.57
C ALA A 122 -35.48 -21.28 26.13
N GLU A 123 -35.52 -21.71 24.86
CA GLU A 123 -36.58 -22.57 24.34
C GLU A 123 -36.64 -23.93 25.05
N ILE A 124 -35.50 -24.60 25.26
CA ILE A 124 -35.45 -25.89 25.98
C ILE A 124 -35.86 -25.71 27.44
N LYS A 125 -35.36 -24.66 28.10
CA LYS A 125 -35.70 -24.35 29.48
C LYS A 125 -37.21 -24.11 29.66
N LEU A 126 -37.82 -23.39 28.72
CA LEU A 126 -39.27 -23.16 28.70
C LEU A 126 -40.07 -24.45 28.47
N LYS A 127 -39.61 -25.34 27.58
CA LYS A 127 -40.31 -26.59 27.24
C LYS A 127 -40.17 -27.68 28.32
N THR A 128 -39.02 -27.76 28.99
CA THR A 128 -38.68 -28.87 29.90
C THR A 128 -38.72 -28.48 31.38
N GLY A 129 -38.66 -27.19 31.69
CA GLY A 129 -38.56 -26.67 33.06
C GLY A 129 -37.21 -26.93 33.74
N LYS A 130 -36.19 -27.41 33.01
CA LYS A 130 -34.86 -27.74 33.53
C LYS A 130 -33.80 -26.81 32.94
N GLU A 131 -32.71 -26.62 33.68
CA GLU A 131 -31.49 -26.03 33.12
C GLU A 131 -30.88 -26.99 32.09
N VAL A 132 -30.30 -26.43 31.03
CA VAL A 132 -29.65 -27.21 29.97
C VAL A 132 -28.33 -27.81 30.46
N ASP A 133 -28.06 -29.05 30.07
CA ASP A 133 -26.77 -29.70 30.37
C ASP A 133 -25.70 -29.42 29.30
N LEU A 134 -24.46 -29.87 29.55
CA LEU A 134 -23.33 -29.64 28.65
C LEU A 134 -23.51 -30.33 27.27
N TYR A 135 -24.17 -31.49 27.21
CA TYR A 135 -24.40 -32.19 25.95
C TYR A 135 -25.48 -31.49 25.13
N GLU A 136 -26.54 -31.01 25.77
CA GLU A 136 -27.57 -30.19 25.14
C GLU A 136 -26.99 -28.89 24.58
N VAL A 137 -26.13 -28.20 25.33
CA VAL A 137 -25.42 -27.00 24.83
C VAL A 137 -24.57 -27.34 23.60
N LYS A 138 -23.85 -28.46 23.59
CA LYS A 138 -23.07 -28.88 22.40
C LYS A 138 -23.97 -29.19 21.20
N GLN A 139 -25.12 -29.83 21.42
CA GLN A 139 -26.09 -30.09 20.35
C GLN A 139 -26.69 -28.79 19.79
N ILE A 140 -27.01 -27.83 20.66
CA ILE A 140 -27.47 -26.49 20.27
C ILE A 140 -26.40 -25.79 19.44
N ASN A 141 -25.14 -25.79 19.88
CA ASN A 141 -24.04 -25.18 19.15
C ASN A 141 -23.91 -25.76 17.73
N GLU A 142 -23.97 -27.08 17.57
CA GLU A 142 -23.92 -27.71 16.24
C GLU A 142 -25.16 -27.40 15.39
N LYS A 143 -26.36 -27.35 16.00
CA LYS A 143 -27.58 -26.92 15.31
C LYS A 143 -27.45 -25.50 14.76
N VAL A 144 -26.95 -24.56 15.57
CA VAL A 144 -26.74 -23.17 15.15
C VAL A 144 -25.73 -23.07 14.02
N LYS A 145 -24.63 -23.82 14.05
CA LYS A 145 -23.66 -23.87 12.93
C LYS A 145 -24.30 -24.31 11.62
N VAL A 146 -25.09 -25.38 11.65
CA VAL A 146 -25.79 -25.89 10.46
C VAL A 146 -26.77 -24.84 9.95
N GLU A 147 -27.53 -24.21 10.84
CA GLU A 147 -28.54 -23.21 10.51
C GLU A 147 -27.94 -21.94 9.91
N LEU A 148 -26.86 -21.40 10.48
CA LEU A 148 -26.13 -20.24 9.95
C LEU A 148 -25.58 -20.47 8.53
N LYS A 149 -25.14 -21.71 8.25
CA LYS A 149 -24.58 -22.07 6.94
C LYS A 149 -25.62 -22.23 5.84
N GLN A 150 -26.90 -22.42 6.18
CA GLN A 150 -27.95 -22.59 5.18
C GLN A 150 -28.23 -21.31 4.42
N ASN A 151 -28.28 -21.41 3.09
CA ASN A 151 -28.59 -20.29 2.21
C ASN A 151 -30.08 -20.29 1.85
N ALA A 152 -30.85 -19.45 2.54
CA ALA A 152 -32.28 -19.26 2.32
C ALA A 152 -32.60 -18.09 1.38
N PHE A 153 -31.65 -17.68 0.52
CA PHE A 153 -31.86 -16.63 -0.47
C PHE A 153 -32.77 -17.11 -1.62
N ASN A 154 -33.89 -16.43 -1.81
CA ASN A 154 -34.76 -16.63 -2.97
C ASN A 154 -34.42 -15.57 -4.04
N LYS A 155 -33.84 -16.02 -5.16
CA LYS A 155 -33.45 -15.16 -6.28
C LYS A 155 -34.65 -14.48 -6.97
N ALA A 156 -35.82 -15.11 -7.00
CA ALA A 156 -37.00 -14.55 -7.66
C ALA A 156 -37.64 -13.40 -6.85
N GLU A 157 -37.67 -13.55 -5.53
CA GLU A 157 -38.19 -12.52 -4.61
C GLU A 157 -37.12 -11.48 -4.23
N ASN A 158 -35.85 -11.77 -4.48
CA ASN A 158 -34.71 -11.01 -3.96
C ASN A 158 -34.86 -10.77 -2.46
N ILE A 159 -34.99 -11.85 -1.68
CA ILE A 159 -35.10 -11.80 -0.23
C ILE A 159 -34.53 -13.07 0.42
N VAL A 160 -33.96 -12.94 1.62
CA VAL A 160 -33.50 -14.05 2.45
C VAL A 160 -34.53 -14.32 3.54
N SER A 161 -34.91 -15.59 3.73
CA SER A 161 -35.78 -15.99 4.85
C SER A 161 -34.94 -16.31 6.09
N LEU A 162 -35.26 -15.66 7.21
CA LEU A 162 -34.64 -15.88 8.51
C LEU A 162 -35.45 -16.87 9.34
N SER A 163 -34.75 -17.71 10.09
CA SER A 163 -35.37 -18.50 11.15
C SER A 163 -35.84 -17.64 12.32
N SER A 164 -36.60 -18.23 13.26
CA SER A 164 -36.96 -17.56 14.52
C SER A 164 -35.72 -17.19 15.35
N ALA A 165 -34.72 -18.07 15.39
CA ALA A 165 -33.47 -17.82 16.14
C ALA A 165 -32.65 -16.69 15.51
N GLN A 166 -32.53 -16.66 14.17
CA GLN A 166 -31.86 -15.58 13.45
C GLN A 166 -32.60 -14.24 13.61
N SER A 167 -33.93 -14.26 13.57
CA SER A 167 -34.76 -13.06 13.79
C SER A 167 -34.61 -12.52 15.21
N TYR A 168 -34.54 -13.39 16.21
CA TYR A 168 -34.22 -13.02 17.59
C TYR A 168 -32.81 -12.41 17.69
N ALA A 169 -31.81 -13.06 17.10
CA ALA A 169 -30.43 -12.61 17.11
C ALA A 169 -30.27 -11.22 16.45
N LEU A 170 -30.99 -10.96 15.35
CA LEU A 170 -31.02 -9.64 14.71
C LEU A 170 -31.51 -8.53 15.68
N GLN A 171 -32.57 -8.80 16.44
CA GLN A 171 -33.09 -7.83 17.42
C GLN A 171 -32.09 -7.58 18.55
N GLN A 172 -31.45 -8.62 19.07
CA GLN A 172 -30.40 -8.48 20.08
C GLN A 172 -29.17 -7.74 19.54
N LEU A 173 -28.79 -7.97 18.28
CA LEU A 173 -27.68 -7.27 17.64
C LEU A 173 -27.98 -5.77 17.46
N LYS A 174 -29.19 -5.40 17.02
CA LYS A 174 -29.62 -4.00 16.96
C LYS A 174 -29.52 -3.32 18.33
N LYS A 175 -29.94 -4.01 19.39
CA LYS A 175 -29.80 -3.53 20.77
C LYS A 175 -28.34 -3.39 21.18
N HIS A 176 -27.50 -4.39 20.88
CA HIS A 176 -26.07 -4.37 21.20
C HIS A 176 -25.37 -3.13 20.64
N TYR A 177 -25.54 -2.83 19.36
CA TYR A 177 -24.93 -1.63 18.76
C TYR A 177 -25.60 -0.33 19.22
N THR A 178 -26.90 -0.32 19.51
CA THR A 178 -27.57 0.85 20.11
C THR A 178 -27.01 1.16 21.50
N ASP A 179 -26.76 0.13 22.30
CA ASP A 179 -26.08 0.26 23.59
C ASP A 179 -24.66 0.82 23.41
N LEU A 180 -23.88 0.27 22.47
CA LEU A 180 -22.51 0.69 22.20
C LEU A 180 -22.40 2.16 21.74
N PHE A 181 -23.21 2.57 20.76
CA PHE A 181 -23.12 3.91 20.19
C PHE A 181 -23.88 4.97 21.00
N ILE A 182 -24.97 4.61 21.69
CA ILE A 182 -25.92 5.55 22.31
C ILE A 182 -26.15 5.27 23.80
N ASP A 183 -26.79 4.14 24.16
CA ASP A 183 -27.41 4.00 25.50
C ASP A 183 -26.42 3.78 26.64
N LYS A 184 -25.31 3.08 26.36
CA LYS A 184 -24.24 2.77 27.33
C LYS A 184 -22.93 3.45 26.94
N ASN A 185 -22.94 4.37 25.98
CA ASN A 185 -21.77 5.13 25.61
C ASN A 185 -21.40 6.11 26.72
N THR A 186 -20.37 5.75 27.49
CA THR A 186 -19.83 6.57 28.59
C THR A 186 -19.00 7.75 28.11
N GLY A 187 -18.63 7.78 26.82
CA GLY A 187 -17.65 8.69 26.25
C GLY A 187 -16.20 8.37 26.63
N ALA A 188 -15.96 7.32 27.42
CA ALA A 188 -14.62 6.84 27.73
C ALA A 188 -14.14 5.91 26.60
N GLY A 189 -13.57 6.48 25.54
CA GLY A 189 -13.10 5.75 24.36
C GLY A 189 -13.94 6.03 23.11
N PHE A 190 -13.69 5.27 22.04
CA PHE A 190 -14.46 5.38 20.81
C PHE A 190 -15.68 4.43 20.83
N PRO A 191 -16.85 4.86 20.33
CA PRO A 191 -17.14 6.18 19.76
C PRO A 191 -17.26 7.27 20.83
N PRO A 192 -16.75 8.50 20.58
CA PRO A 192 -16.99 9.63 21.47
C PRO A 192 -18.48 9.87 21.71
N LYS A 193 -18.82 10.53 22.83
CA LYS A 193 -20.20 10.83 23.15
C LYS A 193 -20.85 11.65 22.02
N ASN A 194 -22.06 11.26 21.62
CA ASN A 194 -22.81 11.89 20.53
C ASN A 194 -22.15 11.78 19.14
N TYR A 195 -21.24 10.84 18.92
CA TYR A 195 -20.64 10.63 17.59
C TYR A 195 -21.69 10.21 16.54
N ILE A 196 -22.64 9.35 16.93
CA ILE A 196 -23.88 9.06 16.21
C ILE A 196 -25.04 9.30 17.18
N THR A 197 -25.98 10.18 16.82
CA THR A 197 -27.09 10.57 17.70
C THR A 197 -28.43 9.99 17.27
N ASN A 198 -28.59 9.66 15.98
CA ASN A 198 -29.83 9.08 15.47
C ASN A 198 -29.85 7.58 15.75
N ARG A 199 -30.87 7.10 16.46
CA ARG A 199 -31.06 5.66 16.72
C ARG A 199 -31.36 4.87 15.46
N GLU A 200 -32.04 5.48 14.49
CA GLU A 200 -32.32 4.84 13.20
C GLU A 200 -31.02 4.58 12.44
N ASP A 201 -30.10 5.55 12.38
CA ASP A 201 -28.77 5.38 11.77
C ASP A 201 -28.01 4.19 12.39
N VAL A 202 -28.10 4.00 13.71
CA VAL A 202 -27.44 2.88 14.41
C VAL A 202 -28.15 1.55 14.13
N ALA A 203 -29.48 1.55 14.03
CA ALA A 203 -30.25 0.36 13.68
C ALA A 203 -30.01 -0.10 12.23
N ASP A 204 -29.89 0.85 11.31
CA ASP A 204 -29.51 0.62 9.91
C ASP A 204 -28.07 0.09 9.82
N LEU A 205 -27.15 0.69 10.57
CA LEU A 205 -25.76 0.23 10.68
C LEU A 205 -25.67 -1.21 11.21
N ALA A 206 -26.43 -1.55 12.25
CA ALA A 206 -26.51 -2.92 12.77
C ALA A 206 -27.09 -3.89 11.72
N SER A 207 -28.02 -3.44 10.88
CA SER A 207 -28.55 -4.25 9.77
C SER A 207 -27.51 -4.48 8.68
N PHE A 208 -26.66 -3.50 8.40
CA PHE A 208 -25.50 -3.65 7.51
C PHE A 208 -24.45 -4.63 8.07
N PHE A 209 -24.15 -4.56 9.37
CA PHE A 209 -23.26 -5.51 10.03
C PHE A 209 -23.83 -6.93 10.05
N PHE A 210 -25.15 -7.07 10.26
CA PHE A 210 -25.85 -8.36 10.14
C PHE A 210 -25.72 -8.93 8.72
N TRP A 211 -25.91 -8.12 7.68
CA TRP A 211 -25.71 -8.55 6.30
C TRP A 211 -24.27 -9.02 6.06
N GLY A 212 -23.26 -8.28 6.55
CA GLY A 212 -21.87 -8.70 6.47
C GLY A 212 -21.64 -10.07 7.13
N ALA A 213 -22.17 -10.26 8.34
CA ALA A 213 -22.04 -11.53 9.05
C ALA A 213 -22.72 -12.69 8.30
N TRP A 214 -23.90 -12.46 7.73
CA TRP A 214 -24.61 -13.42 6.88
C TRP A 214 -23.74 -13.83 5.67
N VAL A 215 -23.15 -12.86 4.95
CA VAL A 215 -22.23 -13.13 3.84
C VAL A 215 -21.06 -14.02 4.27
N CYS A 216 -20.51 -13.77 5.46
CA CYS A 216 -19.34 -14.48 5.97
C CYS A 216 -19.58 -15.93 6.40
N VAL A 217 -20.81 -16.31 6.74
CA VAL A 217 -21.11 -17.66 7.27
C VAL A 217 -21.98 -18.51 6.34
N THR A 218 -22.86 -17.89 5.57
CA THR A 218 -23.81 -18.59 4.71
C THR A 218 -23.14 -19.16 3.47
N GLN A 219 -23.38 -20.46 3.20
CA GLN A 219 -22.81 -21.16 2.06
C GLN A 219 -23.22 -20.52 0.74
N ARG A 220 -22.25 -20.39 -0.17
CA ARG A 220 -22.55 -19.99 -1.55
C ARG A 220 -23.41 -21.07 -2.22
N PRO A 221 -24.41 -20.70 -3.05
CA PRO A 221 -25.22 -21.69 -3.77
C PRO A 221 -24.35 -22.70 -4.53
N GLY A 222 -24.60 -23.99 -4.32
CA GLY A 222 -23.84 -25.08 -4.96
C GLY A 222 -22.42 -25.30 -4.42
N SER A 223 -22.04 -24.66 -3.31
CA SER A 223 -20.72 -24.79 -2.68
C SER A 223 -20.83 -25.27 -1.22
N SER A 224 -19.74 -25.79 -0.67
CA SER A 224 -19.65 -26.24 0.73
C SER A 224 -19.04 -25.18 1.68
N PHE A 225 -18.71 -24.01 1.15
CA PHE A 225 -18.07 -22.89 1.86
C PHE A 225 -18.89 -21.61 1.72
N SER A 226 -18.72 -20.67 2.67
CA SER A 226 -19.43 -19.38 2.65
C SER A 226 -19.01 -18.49 1.48
N TYR A 227 -19.69 -17.36 1.25
CA TYR A 227 -19.29 -16.43 0.19
C TYR A 227 -17.82 -16.03 0.29
N THR A 228 -17.28 -15.93 1.51
CA THR A 228 -15.92 -15.51 1.90
C THR A 228 -14.98 -16.67 2.23
N HIS A 229 -15.24 -17.89 1.73
CA HIS A 229 -14.44 -19.10 2.03
C HIS A 229 -14.33 -19.43 3.52
N ASN A 230 -15.43 -19.25 4.25
CA ASN A 230 -15.54 -19.40 5.70
C ASN A 230 -14.70 -18.39 6.50
N TRP A 231 -14.28 -17.26 5.93
CA TRP A 231 -13.69 -16.17 6.72
C TRP A 231 -14.80 -15.30 7.33
N PRO A 232 -14.68 -14.79 8.56
CA PRO A 232 -13.54 -14.87 9.47
C PRO A 232 -13.51 -16.18 10.25
N TYR A 233 -12.35 -16.52 10.83
CA TYR A 233 -12.24 -17.66 11.73
C TYR A 233 -13.09 -17.45 12.99
N ASP A 234 -14.14 -18.26 13.11
CA ASP A 234 -14.99 -18.39 14.30
C ASP A 234 -15.50 -19.83 14.35
N PRO A 235 -14.90 -20.70 15.19
CA PRO A 235 -15.30 -22.09 15.27
C PRO A 235 -16.70 -22.29 15.89
N LEU A 236 -17.24 -21.32 16.65
CA LEU A 236 -18.60 -21.39 17.17
C LEU A 236 -19.62 -21.14 16.07
N ALA A 237 -19.34 -20.24 15.13
CA ALA A 237 -20.14 -20.03 13.92
C ALA A 237 -19.94 -21.14 12.86
N GLY A 238 -18.99 -22.07 13.09
CA GLY A 238 -18.65 -23.14 12.15
C GLY A 238 -17.73 -22.68 11.01
N ASN A 239 -17.08 -21.54 11.17
CA ASN A 239 -16.11 -21.03 10.20
C ASN A 239 -14.71 -21.54 10.50
N THR A 240 -14.21 -22.40 9.61
CA THR A 240 -12.86 -22.98 9.65
C THR A 240 -12.24 -22.96 8.24
N PRO A 241 -10.90 -23.00 8.12
CA PRO A 241 -10.22 -23.02 6.82
C PRO A 241 -10.77 -24.13 5.92
N THR A 242 -11.06 -23.79 4.68
CA THR A 242 -11.57 -24.73 3.68
C THR A 242 -10.43 -25.45 2.96
N SER A 243 -10.72 -26.58 2.29
CA SER A 243 -9.69 -27.31 1.52
C SER A 243 -8.98 -26.44 0.47
N PRO A 244 -9.66 -25.56 -0.29
CA PRO A 244 -9.00 -24.62 -1.20
C PRO A 244 -7.99 -23.69 -0.53
N VAL A 245 -8.27 -23.18 0.67
CA VAL A 245 -7.35 -22.29 1.42
C VAL A 245 -6.03 -23.01 1.69
N ILE A 246 -6.09 -24.27 2.13
CA ILE A 246 -4.90 -25.08 2.41
C ILE A 246 -4.17 -25.41 1.11
N LEU A 247 -4.88 -25.94 0.11
CA LEU A 247 -4.30 -26.37 -1.16
C LEU A 247 -3.54 -25.25 -1.86
N TRP A 248 -4.16 -24.08 -2.02
CA TRP A 248 -3.54 -22.96 -2.72
C TRP A 248 -2.40 -22.32 -1.93
N SER A 249 -2.36 -22.47 -0.61
CA SER A 249 -1.19 -22.08 0.19
C SER A 249 0.02 -22.94 -0.13
N VAL A 250 -0.18 -24.27 -0.20
CA VAL A 250 0.90 -25.21 -0.55
C VAL A 250 1.38 -25.00 -1.99
N LEU A 251 0.45 -24.82 -2.93
CA LEU A 251 0.79 -24.58 -4.34
C LEU A 251 1.44 -23.22 -4.58
N GLY A 252 1.02 -22.17 -3.87
CA GLY A 252 1.65 -20.85 -3.92
C GLY A 252 3.12 -20.91 -3.46
N LEU A 253 3.38 -21.62 -2.36
CA LEU A 253 4.74 -21.84 -1.87
C LEU A 253 5.59 -22.68 -2.84
N LEU A 254 5.01 -23.74 -3.43
CA LEU A 254 5.69 -24.55 -4.44
C LEU A 254 6.08 -23.71 -5.67
N ALA A 255 5.15 -22.90 -6.17
CA ALA A 255 5.39 -22.02 -7.31
C ALA A 255 6.52 -21.03 -7.02
N PHE A 256 6.54 -20.46 -5.80
CA PHE A 256 7.62 -19.59 -5.35
C PHE A 256 8.99 -20.29 -5.36
N VAL A 257 9.11 -21.46 -4.73
CA VAL A 257 10.38 -22.21 -4.69
C VAL A 257 10.87 -22.55 -6.10
N LEU A 258 9.98 -23.00 -6.98
CA LEU A 258 10.29 -23.31 -8.38
C LEU A 258 10.76 -22.08 -9.16
N ALA A 259 10.03 -20.97 -9.04
CA ALA A 259 10.36 -19.71 -9.72
C ALA A 259 11.68 -19.11 -9.21
N CYS A 260 11.92 -19.12 -7.91
CA CYS A 260 13.21 -18.75 -7.33
C CYS A 260 14.35 -19.57 -7.95
N GLY A 261 14.20 -20.90 -8.01
CA GLY A 261 15.19 -21.78 -8.63
C GLY A 261 15.47 -21.43 -10.11
N ILE A 262 14.41 -21.21 -10.90
CA ILE A 262 14.52 -20.83 -12.31
C ILE A 262 15.24 -19.49 -12.48
N VAL A 263 14.81 -18.47 -11.72
CA VAL A 263 15.35 -17.12 -11.84
C VAL A 263 16.80 -17.07 -11.37
N LEU A 264 17.14 -17.72 -10.24
CA LEU A 264 18.51 -17.79 -9.76
C LEU A 264 19.42 -18.57 -10.71
N TYR A 265 18.92 -19.63 -11.36
CA TYR A 265 19.65 -20.33 -12.42
C TYR A 265 20.00 -19.40 -13.59
N PHE A 266 19.02 -18.65 -14.09
CA PHE A 266 19.26 -17.71 -15.19
C PHE A 266 20.19 -16.55 -14.81
N ILE A 267 20.13 -16.06 -13.56
CA ILE A 267 21.03 -15.03 -13.06
C ILE A 267 22.44 -15.57 -12.85
N GLY A 268 22.58 -16.78 -12.33
CA GLY A 268 23.88 -17.46 -12.21
C GLY A 268 24.56 -17.59 -13.57
N GLN A 269 23.82 -18.01 -14.60
CA GLN A 269 24.30 -18.03 -15.99
C GLN A 269 24.67 -16.62 -16.49
N TYR A 270 23.85 -15.62 -16.19
CA TYR A 270 24.09 -14.25 -16.62
C TYR A 270 25.37 -13.64 -16.00
N ASN A 271 25.62 -13.88 -14.71
CA ASN A 271 26.80 -13.39 -14.00
C ASN A 271 28.10 -14.06 -14.46
N GLN A 272 28.02 -15.22 -15.13
CA GLN A 272 29.17 -15.90 -15.74
C GLN A 272 29.50 -15.39 -17.15
N LEU A 273 28.61 -14.63 -17.79
CA LEU A 273 28.92 -13.97 -19.06
C LEU A 273 29.91 -12.82 -18.78
N PRO A 274 30.99 -12.67 -19.57
CA PRO A 274 31.88 -11.51 -19.43
C PRO A 274 31.03 -10.24 -19.48
N ASN A 275 31.35 -9.26 -18.64
CA ASN A 275 30.63 -8.00 -18.33
C ASN A 275 30.32 -7.11 -19.57
N LYS A 276 29.73 -7.67 -20.62
CA LYS A 276 29.42 -7.07 -21.92
C LYS A 276 28.32 -6.02 -21.79
N PHE A 277 27.53 -6.11 -20.71
CA PHE A 277 26.29 -5.37 -20.54
C PHE A 277 26.31 -4.31 -19.43
N PHE A 278 27.22 -4.45 -18.46
CA PHE A 278 27.44 -3.51 -17.35
C PHE A 278 28.86 -2.94 -17.45
N LYS A 279 29.11 -2.16 -18.50
CA LYS A 279 30.35 -1.38 -18.59
C LYS A 279 30.37 -0.34 -17.46
N PRO A 280 31.54 -0.09 -16.83
CA PRO A 280 31.68 0.98 -15.85
C PRO A 280 31.22 2.32 -16.48
N PRO A 281 30.67 3.23 -15.66
CA PRO A 281 30.20 4.51 -16.15
C PRO A 281 31.33 5.23 -16.91
N LYS A 282 31.04 5.72 -18.12
CA LYS A 282 31.97 6.55 -18.91
C LYS A 282 32.09 7.99 -18.37
N ARG A 283 31.28 8.36 -17.37
CA ARG A 283 31.21 9.70 -16.79
C ARG A 283 31.86 9.69 -15.42
N ASP A 284 32.57 10.77 -15.11
CA ASP A 284 33.11 11.02 -13.79
C ASP A 284 32.00 11.11 -12.74
N LEU A 285 32.31 10.65 -11.54
CA LEU A 285 31.45 10.75 -10.37
C LEU A 285 31.05 12.20 -10.11
N PHE A 286 29.83 12.40 -9.63
CA PHE A 286 29.37 13.74 -9.29
C PHE A 286 30.02 14.19 -7.97
N THR A 287 31.10 14.98 -8.08
CA THR A 287 31.93 15.38 -6.93
C THR A 287 31.32 16.52 -6.10
N LEU A 288 31.84 16.73 -4.89
CA LEU A 288 31.48 17.87 -4.03
C LEU A 288 31.69 19.23 -4.72
N GLU A 289 32.75 19.36 -5.50
CA GLU A 289 33.07 20.58 -6.27
C GLU A 289 32.01 20.85 -7.34
N ARG A 290 31.64 19.81 -8.10
CA ARG A 290 30.56 19.90 -9.09
C ARG A 290 29.22 20.21 -8.42
N VAL A 291 28.94 19.65 -7.23
CA VAL A 291 27.77 20.03 -6.42
C VAL A 291 27.82 21.51 -6.08
N ALA A 292 28.97 22.05 -5.67
CA ALA A 292 29.09 23.47 -5.35
C ALA A 292 28.91 24.38 -6.58
N ALA A 293 29.47 23.98 -7.73
CA ALA A 293 29.40 24.71 -8.99
C ALA A 293 28.01 24.67 -9.65
N PHE A 294 27.21 23.62 -9.41
CA PHE A 294 25.90 23.43 -10.04
C PHE A 294 24.97 24.63 -9.81
N LYS A 295 24.45 25.22 -10.89
CA LYS A 295 23.47 26.33 -10.85
C LYS A 295 22.11 25.85 -11.33
N PRO A 296 21.09 25.74 -10.46
CA PRO A 296 19.79 25.23 -10.87
C PRO A 296 19.09 26.18 -11.84
N THR A 297 18.32 25.63 -12.77
CA THR A 297 17.46 26.43 -13.64
C THR A 297 16.25 27.01 -12.88
N ALA A 298 15.45 27.86 -13.53
CA ALA A 298 14.25 28.44 -12.92
C ALA A 298 13.22 27.37 -12.55
N THR A 299 13.00 26.36 -13.40
CA THR A 299 12.06 25.26 -13.11
C THR A 299 12.58 24.32 -12.04
N GLN A 300 13.88 23.98 -12.04
CA GLN A 300 14.51 23.22 -10.96
C GLN A 300 14.40 23.92 -9.62
N LYS A 301 14.71 25.22 -9.57
CA LYS A 301 14.58 26.01 -8.34
C LYS A 301 13.14 26.05 -7.83
N ALA A 302 12.15 26.09 -8.74
CA ALA A 302 10.74 26.05 -8.39
C ALA A 302 10.29 24.71 -7.79
N THR A 303 11.05 23.62 -7.90
CA THR A 303 10.71 22.34 -7.24
C THR A 303 10.95 22.39 -5.72
N PHE A 304 11.80 23.29 -5.23
CA PHE A 304 12.12 23.39 -3.79
C PHE A 304 10.87 23.57 -2.92
N LYS A 305 9.90 24.37 -3.36
CA LYS A 305 8.65 24.57 -2.61
C LYS A 305 7.81 23.30 -2.45
N PHE A 306 7.88 22.38 -3.40
CA PHE A 306 7.20 21.09 -3.30
C PHE A 306 7.88 20.24 -2.23
N PHE A 307 9.21 20.15 -2.25
CA PHE A 307 9.98 19.45 -1.22
C PHE A 307 9.83 20.09 0.17
N PHE A 308 9.77 21.41 0.24
CA PHE A 308 9.50 22.16 1.47
C PHE A 308 8.11 21.82 2.04
N VAL A 309 7.06 21.78 1.21
CA VAL A 309 5.74 21.35 1.67
C VAL A 309 5.74 19.87 2.02
N ALA A 310 6.38 19.01 1.23
CA ALA A 310 6.43 17.57 1.48
C ALA A 310 7.05 17.24 2.85
N ILE A 311 8.12 17.92 3.27
CA ILE A 311 8.73 17.66 4.58
C ILE A 311 7.84 18.16 5.74
N LEU A 312 7.00 19.18 5.50
CA LEU A 312 5.99 19.62 6.47
C LEU A 312 4.82 18.64 6.54
N LEU A 313 4.37 18.10 5.40
CA LEU A 313 3.36 17.06 5.35
C LEU A 313 3.85 15.77 6.02
N PHE A 314 5.12 15.40 5.85
CA PHE A 314 5.74 14.28 6.58
C PHE A 314 5.75 14.54 8.10
N PHE A 315 6.10 15.76 8.53
CA PHE A 315 6.01 16.13 9.95
C PHE A 315 4.57 16.01 10.50
N LEU A 316 3.58 16.52 9.76
CA LEU A 316 2.17 16.43 10.14
C LEU A 316 1.67 14.98 10.16
N GLN A 317 2.10 14.16 9.21
CA GLN A 317 1.75 12.74 9.11
C GLN A 317 2.23 11.95 10.32
N VAL A 318 3.48 12.16 10.74
CA VAL A 318 4.03 11.45 11.90
C VAL A 318 3.38 11.97 13.18
N SER A 319 3.10 13.28 13.25
CA SER A 319 2.34 13.87 14.37
C SER A 319 0.95 13.26 14.49
N SER A 320 0.21 13.09 13.38
CA SER A 320 -1.10 12.43 13.40
C SER A 320 -1.01 10.97 13.83
N GLY A 321 0.06 10.25 13.50
CA GLY A 321 0.33 8.91 14.03
C GLY A 321 0.56 8.88 15.54
N LEU A 322 1.21 9.90 16.11
CA LEU A 322 1.34 10.05 17.57
C LEU A 322 0.00 10.38 18.25
N PHE A 323 -0.90 11.08 17.56
CA PHE A 323 -2.28 11.27 18.01
C PHE A 323 -3.07 9.95 17.94
N THR A 324 -2.92 9.16 16.87
CA THR A 324 -3.59 7.86 16.73
C THR A 324 -3.17 6.87 17.81
N ILE A 325 -1.87 6.76 18.13
CA ILE A 325 -1.40 5.83 19.18
C ILE A 325 -1.91 6.22 20.57
N ASN A 326 -2.25 7.50 20.79
CA ASN A 326 -2.85 7.93 22.05
C ASN A 326 -4.20 7.28 22.34
N ASP A 327 -4.95 6.87 21.32
CA ASP A 327 -6.22 6.18 21.50
C ASP A 327 -6.04 4.76 22.08
N PHE A 328 -4.83 4.19 21.99
CA PHE A 328 -4.49 2.88 22.55
C PHE A 328 -3.97 2.96 24.00
N ILE A 329 -3.12 3.95 24.29
CA ILE A 329 -2.36 4.00 25.55
C ILE A 329 -2.60 5.25 26.40
N ASN A 330 -3.37 6.21 25.88
CA ASN A 330 -3.70 7.48 26.53
C ASN A 330 -2.47 8.23 27.09
N TRP A 331 -1.34 8.18 26.37
CA TRP A 331 -0.06 8.72 26.83
C TRP A 331 -0.08 10.23 27.07
N MET A 332 -0.90 10.99 26.33
CA MET A 332 -1.03 12.44 26.50
C MET A 332 -1.65 12.83 27.83
N SER A 333 -2.52 11.99 28.41
CA SER A 333 -3.09 12.26 29.73
C SER A 333 -2.02 12.29 30.83
N TYR A 334 -0.91 11.55 30.67
CA TYR A 334 0.22 11.56 31.63
C TYR A 334 1.01 12.87 31.62
N ILE A 335 0.92 13.65 30.54
CA ILE A 335 1.52 14.99 30.45
C ILE A 335 0.46 16.11 30.62
N GLY A 336 -0.74 15.76 31.08
CA GLY A 336 -1.82 16.72 31.40
C GLY A 336 -2.67 17.17 30.21
N ILE A 337 -2.65 16.44 29.08
CA ILE A 337 -3.36 16.78 27.85
C ILE A 337 -4.45 15.73 27.55
N HIS A 338 -5.72 16.15 27.52
CA HIS A 338 -6.86 15.27 27.22
C HIS A 338 -7.50 15.61 25.86
N ILE A 339 -7.16 14.86 24.81
CA ILE A 339 -7.55 15.16 23.41
C ILE A 339 -8.58 14.18 22.83
N THR A 340 -8.80 13.03 23.46
CA THR A 340 -9.58 11.91 22.91
C THR A 340 -11.02 12.26 22.53
N ASN A 341 -11.63 13.27 23.17
CA ASN A 341 -12.99 13.72 22.84
C ASN A 341 -13.05 14.72 21.68
N ASP A 342 -11.96 15.48 21.45
CA ASP A 342 -11.94 16.59 20.49
C ASP A 342 -11.39 16.17 19.12
N LEU A 343 -10.48 15.18 19.10
CA LEU A 343 -9.92 14.61 17.88
C LEU A 343 -10.09 13.09 17.88
N PRO A 344 -11.25 12.58 17.39
CA PRO A 344 -11.50 11.15 17.29
C PRO A 344 -10.43 10.44 16.45
N VAL A 345 -10.16 9.18 16.79
CA VAL A 345 -9.16 8.36 16.10
C VAL A 345 -9.42 8.26 14.60
N THR A 346 -10.68 8.26 14.17
CA THR A 346 -11.10 8.29 12.76
C THR A 346 -10.45 9.45 12.00
N ILE A 347 -10.38 10.65 12.59
CA ILE A 347 -9.74 11.81 11.97
C ILE A 347 -8.21 11.65 11.96
N SER A 348 -7.64 11.28 13.10
CA SER A 348 -6.17 11.17 13.23
C SER A 348 -5.58 10.11 12.29
N ARG A 349 -6.28 8.98 12.11
CA ARG A 349 -5.87 7.89 11.22
C ARG A 349 -6.07 8.27 9.75
N SER A 350 -7.21 8.88 9.38
CA SER A 350 -7.39 9.42 8.02
C SER A 350 -6.28 10.37 7.63
N TRP A 351 -5.91 11.29 8.52
CA TRP A 351 -4.79 12.20 8.30
C TRP A 351 -3.47 11.44 8.17
N HIS A 352 -3.20 10.46 9.04
CA HIS A 352 -1.99 9.66 9.00
C HIS A 352 -1.83 8.90 7.67
N LEU A 353 -2.89 8.26 7.19
CA LEU A 353 -2.89 7.53 5.94
C LEU A 353 -2.79 8.47 4.74
N MET A 354 -3.65 9.48 4.66
CA MET A 354 -3.70 10.36 3.49
C MET A 354 -2.44 11.22 3.34
N LEU A 355 -1.92 11.76 4.44
CA LEU A 355 -0.68 12.52 4.40
C LEU A 355 0.49 11.64 3.94
N SER A 356 0.50 10.34 4.29
CA SER A 356 1.54 9.41 3.86
C SER A 356 1.60 9.32 2.32
N LEU A 357 0.45 9.28 1.66
CA LEU A 357 0.35 9.28 0.20
C LEU A 357 0.72 10.65 -0.39
N TYR A 358 0.26 11.74 0.24
CA TYR A 358 0.47 13.09 -0.27
C TYR A 358 1.93 13.53 -0.27
N TRP A 359 2.67 13.31 0.83
CA TRP A 359 4.06 13.78 0.90
C TRP A 359 4.98 12.98 -0.02
N ILE A 360 4.77 11.65 -0.09
CA ILE A 360 5.50 10.74 -0.98
C ILE A 360 5.25 11.15 -2.45
N SER A 361 3.98 11.27 -2.85
CA SER A 361 3.60 11.68 -4.21
C SER A 361 4.14 13.07 -4.57
N THR A 362 4.14 14.01 -3.60
CA THR A 362 4.68 15.36 -3.82
C THR A 362 6.18 15.33 -4.09
N CYS A 363 6.94 14.52 -3.34
CA CYS A 363 8.38 14.32 -3.58
C CYS A 363 8.64 13.77 -4.99
N TRP A 364 7.82 12.84 -5.46
CA TRP A 364 7.98 12.20 -6.76
C TRP A 364 7.63 13.11 -7.93
N ILE A 365 6.52 13.84 -7.82
CA ILE A 365 6.16 14.89 -8.77
C ILE A 365 7.29 15.91 -8.85
N ALA A 366 7.79 16.40 -7.71
CA ALA A 366 8.87 17.37 -7.66
C ALA A 366 10.18 16.83 -8.29
N SER A 367 10.53 15.58 -8.01
CA SER A 367 11.73 14.93 -8.52
C SER A 367 11.67 14.73 -10.03
N SER A 368 10.52 14.29 -10.55
CA SER A 368 10.30 14.14 -11.99
C SER A 368 10.39 15.48 -12.73
N ILE A 369 9.95 16.58 -12.11
CA ILE A 369 10.08 17.94 -12.67
C ILE A 369 11.54 18.41 -12.61
N PHE A 370 12.24 18.13 -11.51
CA PHE A 370 13.63 18.57 -11.29
C PHE A 370 14.58 18.05 -12.37
N ILE A 371 14.36 16.82 -12.85
CA ILE A 371 15.21 16.21 -13.88
C ILE A 371 14.92 16.73 -15.30
N LEU A 372 13.76 17.35 -15.56
CA LEU A 372 13.35 17.71 -16.94
C LEU A 372 14.37 18.59 -17.67
N PRO A 373 14.92 19.67 -17.08
CA PRO A 373 15.88 20.52 -17.80
C PRO A 373 17.20 19.79 -18.10
N ILE A 374 17.60 18.84 -17.25
CA ILE A 374 18.78 17.98 -17.47
C ILE A 374 18.57 17.09 -18.69
N LEU A 375 17.36 16.52 -18.83
CA LEU A 375 17.02 15.67 -19.96
C LEU A 375 16.87 16.46 -21.26
N ALA A 376 16.16 17.58 -21.20
CA ALA A 376 15.88 18.43 -22.35
C ALA A 376 17.13 19.16 -22.87
N LYS A 377 18.17 19.30 -22.02
CA LYS A 377 19.31 20.20 -22.24
C LYS A 377 18.89 21.63 -22.59
N LYS A 378 17.69 22.05 -22.18
CA LYS A 378 17.15 23.40 -22.33
C LYS A 378 15.99 23.64 -21.38
N GLU A 379 15.72 24.91 -21.09
CA GLU A 379 14.48 25.32 -20.42
C GLU A 379 13.34 25.45 -21.44
N VAL A 380 12.21 24.79 -21.16
CA VAL A 380 11.06 24.79 -22.07
C VAL A 380 10.14 25.98 -21.74
N PRO A 381 9.79 26.85 -22.71
CA PRO A 381 8.95 28.01 -22.47
C PRO A 381 7.60 27.66 -21.83
N GLY A 382 7.17 28.48 -20.88
CA GLY A 382 5.89 28.33 -20.17
C GLY A 382 5.87 27.28 -19.05
N GLN A 383 6.92 26.47 -18.88
CA GLN A 383 6.92 25.41 -17.86
C GLN A 383 6.83 25.92 -16.43
N LEU A 384 7.54 27.00 -16.11
CA LEU A 384 7.52 27.56 -14.77
C LEU A 384 6.10 27.94 -14.33
N ARG A 385 5.29 28.50 -15.24
CA ARG A 385 3.88 28.84 -14.96
C ARG A 385 3.07 27.58 -14.65
N MET A 386 3.20 26.54 -15.48
CA MET A 386 2.49 25.27 -15.28
C MET A 386 2.88 24.58 -13.97
N ILE A 387 4.17 24.55 -13.63
CA ILE A 387 4.68 24.02 -12.37
C ILE A 387 4.12 24.82 -11.18
N ASN A 388 4.02 26.14 -11.29
CA ASN A 388 3.41 26.97 -10.26
C ASN A 388 1.91 26.73 -10.11
N THR A 389 1.18 26.57 -11.21
CA THR A 389 -0.23 26.18 -11.19
C THR A 389 -0.42 24.82 -10.52
N LEU A 390 0.40 23.82 -10.90
CA LEU A 390 0.37 22.47 -10.32
C LEU A 390 0.55 22.52 -8.79
N PHE A 391 1.51 23.33 -8.32
CA PHE A 391 1.74 23.52 -6.88
C PHE A 391 0.52 24.08 -6.15
N VAL A 392 -0.14 25.09 -6.72
CA VAL A 392 -1.34 25.69 -6.11
C VAL A 392 -2.49 24.69 -6.06
N LEU A 393 -2.70 23.91 -7.14
CA LEU A 393 -3.74 22.88 -7.16
C LEU A 393 -3.49 21.79 -6.11
N LEU A 394 -2.24 21.33 -5.96
CA LEU A 394 -1.86 20.39 -4.90
C LEU A 394 -2.09 20.97 -3.50
N PHE A 395 -1.78 22.25 -3.29
CA PHE A 395 -2.03 22.91 -2.00
C PHE A 395 -3.53 22.97 -1.67
N ILE A 396 -4.37 23.33 -2.65
CA ILE A 396 -5.84 23.33 -2.50
C ILE A 396 -6.35 21.91 -2.23
N LEU A 397 -5.84 20.91 -2.96
CA LEU A 397 -6.20 19.52 -2.78
C LEU A 397 -5.95 19.06 -1.35
N VAL A 398 -4.71 19.22 -0.86
CA VAL A 398 -4.30 18.72 0.46
C VAL A 398 -4.99 19.50 1.58
N GLY A 399 -4.98 20.84 1.52
CA GLY A 399 -5.62 21.66 2.56
C GLY A 399 -7.14 21.43 2.62
N GLY A 400 -7.79 21.35 1.46
CA GLY A 400 -9.21 21.09 1.36
C GLY A 400 -9.59 19.69 1.84
N SER A 401 -8.85 18.65 1.43
CA SER A 401 -9.16 17.28 1.83
C SER A 401 -8.95 17.05 3.32
N LEU A 402 -7.89 17.60 3.93
CA LEU A 402 -7.66 17.51 5.38
C LEU A 402 -8.81 18.14 6.17
N LEU A 403 -9.30 19.31 5.74
CA LEU A 403 -10.47 19.96 6.34
C LEU A 403 -11.73 19.10 6.14
N GLY A 404 -11.94 18.56 4.95
CA GLY A 404 -13.05 17.67 4.64
C GLY A 404 -13.11 16.43 5.54
N MET A 405 -11.95 15.80 5.77
CA MET A 405 -11.82 14.62 6.63
C MET A 405 -12.10 14.91 8.11
N VAL A 406 -12.04 16.18 8.55
CA VAL A 406 -12.51 16.60 9.87
C VAL A 406 -14.02 16.83 9.87
N LEU A 407 -14.49 17.67 8.94
CA LEU A 407 -15.88 18.14 8.94
C LEU A 407 -16.89 17.03 8.57
N GLY A 408 -16.48 16.05 7.75
CA GLY A 408 -17.32 14.94 7.30
C GLY A 408 -17.78 14.03 8.44
N PRO A 409 -16.87 13.29 9.12
CA PRO A 409 -17.23 12.35 10.19
C PRO A 409 -17.92 13.01 11.39
N LEU A 410 -17.54 14.26 11.71
CA LEU A 410 -18.21 15.07 12.73
C LEU A 410 -19.64 15.50 12.36
N GLY A 411 -20.09 15.25 11.13
CA GLY A 411 -21.45 15.55 10.67
C GLY A 411 -21.67 17.01 10.28
N LEU A 412 -20.62 17.84 10.24
CA LEU A 412 -20.70 19.29 9.99
C LEU A 412 -20.98 19.64 8.52
N MET A 413 -20.88 18.68 7.60
CA MET A 413 -21.13 18.89 6.16
C MET A 413 -22.53 18.52 5.66
N GLY A 414 -23.38 17.91 6.49
CA GLY A 414 -24.71 17.46 6.07
C GLY A 414 -24.65 16.56 4.83
N LYS A 415 -25.35 16.92 3.75
CA LYS A 415 -25.39 16.17 2.47
C LYS A 415 -24.10 16.26 1.65
N TRP A 416 -23.21 17.21 1.94
CA TRP A 416 -21.96 17.41 1.20
C TRP A 416 -20.82 16.48 1.65
N TRP A 417 -21.08 15.61 2.64
CA TRP A 417 -20.08 14.70 3.22
C TRP A 417 -19.35 13.86 2.16
N TYR A 418 -20.05 13.34 1.16
CA TYR A 418 -19.45 12.51 0.11
C TYR A 418 -18.56 13.32 -0.85
N TRP A 419 -18.97 14.55 -1.17
CA TRP A 419 -18.28 15.38 -2.17
C TRP A 419 -17.09 16.14 -1.61
N LEU A 420 -17.22 16.71 -0.42
CA LEU A 420 -16.22 17.60 0.20
C LEU A 420 -15.71 17.08 1.54
N GLY A 421 -16.35 16.06 2.12
CA GLY A 421 -15.99 15.53 3.43
C GLY A 421 -15.09 14.32 3.31
N HIS A 422 -15.67 13.16 3.61
CA HIS A 422 -14.98 11.89 3.78
C HIS A 422 -15.71 10.78 3.01
N GLN A 423 -15.04 10.03 2.12
CA GLN A 423 -15.66 8.93 1.36
C GLN A 423 -15.82 7.65 2.18
N GLY A 424 -15.07 7.49 3.28
CA GLY A 424 -15.26 6.39 4.23
C GLY A 424 -14.58 5.08 3.84
N TRP A 425 -13.65 5.14 2.89
CA TRP A 425 -12.79 4.04 2.46
C TRP A 425 -11.35 4.39 2.79
N GLU A 426 -10.67 3.51 3.53
CA GLU A 426 -9.26 3.73 3.84
C GLU A 426 -8.41 3.89 2.55
N PHE A 427 -7.44 4.80 2.60
CA PHE A 427 -6.60 5.25 1.48
C PHE A 427 -7.33 6.06 0.39
N VAL A 428 -8.65 6.13 0.44
CA VAL A 428 -9.49 6.97 -0.44
C VAL A 428 -10.42 7.83 0.41
N ASP A 429 -9.91 8.35 1.53
CA ASP A 429 -10.68 9.05 2.55
C ASP A 429 -11.26 10.38 2.06
N PHE A 430 -10.55 11.10 1.20
CA PHE A 430 -10.91 12.46 0.78
C PHE A 430 -12.19 12.49 -0.06
N GLY A 431 -13.01 13.54 0.10
CA GLY A 431 -14.25 13.72 -0.66
C GLY A 431 -14.08 13.65 -2.20
N LYS A 432 -15.15 13.24 -2.89
CA LYS A 432 -15.13 12.96 -4.34
C LYS A 432 -14.66 14.13 -5.21
N MET A 433 -14.92 15.37 -4.80
CA MET A 433 -14.45 16.56 -5.53
C MET A 433 -12.92 16.66 -5.53
N TYR A 434 -12.28 16.32 -4.41
CA TYR A 434 -10.82 16.27 -4.30
C TYR A 434 -10.25 15.14 -5.18
N GLN A 435 -10.98 14.05 -5.37
CA GLN A 435 -10.62 13.01 -6.35
C GLN A 435 -10.61 13.53 -7.79
N VAL A 436 -11.64 14.28 -8.19
CA VAL A 436 -11.70 14.93 -9.51
C VAL A 436 -10.54 15.91 -9.67
N LEU A 437 -10.25 16.72 -8.64
CA LEU A 437 -9.12 17.65 -8.65
C LEU A 437 -7.78 16.92 -8.79
N LEU A 438 -7.59 15.80 -8.08
CA LEU A 438 -6.39 14.97 -8.17
C LEU A 438 -6.21 14.40 -9.59
N MET A 439 -7.29 13.98 -10.26
CA MET A 439 -7.21 13.57 -11.67
C MET A 439 -6.73 14.72 -12.56
N GLY A 440 -7.28 15.93 -12.37
CA GLY A 440 -6.82 17.13 -13.09
C GLY A 440 -5.34 17.45 -12.85
N ILE A 441 -4.86 17.26 -11.62
CA ILE A 441 -3.46 17.40 -11.22
C ILE A 441 -2.57 16.38 -11.95
N PHE A 442 -2.98 15.11 -12.03
CA PHE A 442 -2.21 14.09 -12.76
C PHE A 442 -2.13 14.38 -14.25
N ILE A 443 -3.23 14.82 -14.88
CA ILE A 443 -3.23 15.22 -16.28
C ILE A 443 -2.26 16.39 -16.50
N LEU A 444 -2.35 17.43 -15.68
CA LEU A 444 -1.45 18.60 -15.77
C LEU A 444 0.01 18.20 -15.57
N TRP A 445 0.30 17.35 -14.58
CA TRP A 445 1.64 16.81 -14.34
C TRP A 445 2.15 16.01 -15.54
N GLY A 446 1.33 15.15 -16.13
CA GLY A 446 1.63 14.42 -17.36
C GLY A 446 1.99 15.35 -18.52
N VAL A 447 1.24 16.44 -18.71
CA VAL A 447 1.55 17.46 -19.73
C VAL A 447 2.88 18.16 -19.44
N ILE A 448 3.18 18.50 -18.18
CA ILE A 448 4.46 19.10 -17.78
C ILE A 448 5.61 18.15 -18.10
N VAL A 449 5.53 16.89 -17.69
CA VAL A 449 6.56 15.87 -17.96
C VAL A 449 6.74 15.67 -19.46
N TYR A 450 5.65 15.50 -20.22
CA TYR A 450 5.69 15.34 -21.67
C TYR A 450 6.42 16.51 -22.36
N ARG A 451 6.05 17.75 -22.03
CA ARG A 451 6.68 18.95 -22.60
C ARG A 451 8.17 19.03 -22.27
N GLY A 452 8.56 18.62 -21.07
CA GLY A 452 9.96 18.60 -20.63
C GLY A 452 10.78 17.50 -21.30
N ILE A 453 10.20 16.33 -21.53
CA ILE A 453 10.93 15.19 -22.12
C ILE A 453 10.90 15.21 -23.65
N LYS A 454 9.90 15.81 -24.30
CA LYS A 454 9.75 15.85 -25.77
C LYS A 454 11.04 16.20 -26.53
N PRO A 455 11.86 17.18 -26.10
CA PRO A 455 13.13 17.48 -26.79
C PRO A 455 14.20 16.38 -26.70
N ALA A 456 14.09 15.50 -25.71
CA ALA A 456 15.01 14.40 -25.47
C ALA A 456 14.55 13.08 -26.12
N PHE A 457 13.41 13.06 -26.82
CA PHE A 457 12.93 11.90 -27.56
C PHE A 457 13.81 11.65 -28.78
N ILE A 458 14.28 10.41 -28.90
CA ILE A 458 15.10 9.95 -30.03
C ILE A 458 14.24 9.02 -30.87
N ALA A 459 14.07 9.37 -32.15
CA ALA A 459 13.35 8.54 -33.11
C ALA A 459 13.99 7.14 -33.21
N GLY A 460 13.17 6.09 -33.25
CA GLY A 460 13.65 4.70 -33.31
C GLY A 460 14.17 4.11 -31.98
N GLN A 461 14.23 4.88 -30.88
CA GLN A 461 14.65 4.39 -29.56
C GLN A 461 13.51 4.43 -28.52
N PRO A 462 12.51 3.55 -28.61
CA PRO A 462 11.34 3.57 -27.74
C PRO A 462 11.68 3.27 -26.26
N TRP A 463 12.78 2.56 -25.99
CA TRP A 463 13.16 2.11 -24.64
C TRP A 463 14.18 3.00 -23.95
N ASN A 464 14.38 4.21 -24.47
CA ASN A 464 15.28 5.14 -23.85
C ASN A 464 14.77 5.56 -22.47
N LEU A 465 15.68 5.84 -21.54
CA LEU A 465 15.36 6.16 -20.15
C LEU A 465 14.28 7.26 -19.98
N PRO A 466 14.23 8.33 -20.82
CA PRO A 466 13.19 9.35 -20.70
C PRO A 466 11.78 8.84 -21.08
N ASN A 467 11.69 7.87 -21.98
CA ASN A 467 10.41 7.29 -22.38
C ASN A 467 9.82 6.45 -21.26
N TRP A 468 10.66 5.76 -20.47
CA TRP A 468 10.22 5.01 -19.30
C TRP A 468 9.52 5.90 -18.27
N ILE A 469 10.03 7.12 -18.02
CA ILE A 469 9.32 8.09 -17.17
C ILE A 469 7.93 8.35 -17.75
N MET A 470 7.83 8.67 -19.05
CA MET A 470 6.56 9.00 -19.67
C MET A 470 5.55 7.84 -19.58
N TYR A 471 6.00 6.60 -19.81
CA TYR A 471 5.16 5.41 -19.69
C TYR A 471 4.61 5.24 -18.27
N SER A 472 5.45 5.39 -17.25
CA SER A 472 5.02 5.33 -15.86
C SER A 472 4.06 6.48 -15.49
N VAL A 473 4.33 7.70 -15.96
CA VAL A 473 3.49 8.88 -15.71
C VAL A 473 2.11 8.76 -16.36
N ILE A 474 1.99 8.16 -17.54
CA ILE A 474 0.68 7.90 -18.20
C ILE A 474 -0.09 6.79 -17.49
N GLY A 475 0.60 5.76 -16.99
CA GLY A 475 -0.04 4.64 -16.29
C GLY A 475 -0.84 5.08 -15.06
N ILE A 476 -0.32 6.07 -14.32
CA ILE A 476 -0.94 6.60 -13.09
C ILE A 476 -2.39 7.10 -13.30
N PRO A 477 -2.67 8.11 -14.15
CA PRO A 477 -4.03 8.61 -14.34
C PRO A 477 -4.96 7.57 -15.00
N LEU A 478 -4.43 6.69 -15.86
CA LEU A 478 -5.25 5.64 -16.49
C LEU A 478 -5.82 4.67 -15.45
N LEU A 479 -5.00 4.22 -14.50
CA LEU A 479 -5.48 3.34 -13.44
C LEU A 479 -6.32 4.09 -12.41
N PHE A 480 -6.01 5.36 -12.14
CA PHE A 480 -6.78 6.18 -11.21
C PHE A 480 -8.25 6.37 -11.65
N LEU A 481 -8.58 6.15 -12.93
CA LEU A 481 -9.97 6.12 -13.41
C LEU A 481 -10.83 5.08 -12.68
N SER A 482 -10.23 3.97 -12.24
CA SER A 482 -10.93 2.92 -11.48
C SER A 482 -11.62 3.45 -10.22
N GLY A 483 -11.05 4.47 -9.57
CA GLY A 483 -11.61 5.07 -8.35
C GLY A 483 -12.93 5.82 -8.56
N PHE A 484 -13.35 6.06 -9.80
CA PHE A 484 -14.58 6.78 -10.10
C PHE A 484 -15.80 5.87 -10.28
N VAL A 485 -15.60 4.55 -10.27
CA VAL A 485 -16.68 3.58 -10.53
C VAL A 485 -17.61 3.42 -9.33
N ALA A 486 -17.04 3.27 -8.12
CA ALA A 486 -17.80 3.02 -6.90
C ALA A 486 -18.47 4.30 -6.36
N LYS A 487 -19.70 4.11 -5.84
CA LYS A 487 -20.48 5.11 -5.09
C LYS A 487 -20.83 4.56 -3.69
N PRO A 488 -21.29 5.40 -2.74
CA PRO A 488 -21.62 4.96 -1.38
C PRO A 488 -22.64 3.81 -1.30
N GLU A 489 -23.58 3.75 -2.24
CA GLU A 489 -24.64 2.72 -2.32
C GLU A 489 -24.21 1.46 -3.10
N THR A 490 -23.02 1.46 -3.70
CA THR A 490 -22.53 0.28 -4.44
C THR A 490 -22.29 -0.88 -3.48
N ASN A 491 -22.68 -2.11 -3.86
CA ASN A 491 -22.39 -3.31 -3.07
C ASN A 491 -20.92 -3.31 -2.59
N PHE A 492 -20.72 -3.51 -1.28
CA PHE A 492 -19.42 -3.38 -0.62
C PHE A 492 -18.30 -4.16 -1.35
N VAL A 493 -18.58 -5.39 -1.77
CA VAL A 493 -17.61 -6.27 -2.45
C VAL A 493 -17.15 -5.70 -3.80
N ILE A 494 -18.09 -5.09 -4.53
CA ILE A 494 -17.83 -4.46 -5.82
C ILE A 494 -17.07 -3.15 -5.63
N ALA A 495 -17.48 -2.33 -4.66
CA ALA A 495 -16.80 -1.08 -4.33
C ALA A 495 -15.35 -1.34 -3.91
N ASP A 496 -15.13 -2.33 -3.06
CA ASP A 496 -13.83 -2.70 -2.54
C ASP A 496 -12.89 -3.29 -3.62
N PHE A 497 -13.42 -4.03 -4.60
CA PHE A 497 -12.65 -4.42 -5.79
C PHE A 497 -12.06 -3.19 -6.49
N TRP A 498 -12.87 -2.17 -6.74
CA TRP A 498 -12.39 -0.94 -7.38
C TRP A 498 -11.48 -0.12 -6.47
N ARG A 499 -11.69 -0.15 -5.16
CA ARG A 499 -10.77 0.46 -4.18
C ARG A 499 -9.37 -0.15 -4.30
N TRP A 500 -9.26 -1.47 -4.33
CA TRP A 500 -7.97 -2.15 -4.49
C TRP A 500 -7.35 -1.93 -5.88
N MET A 501 -8.14 -1.70 -6.93
CA MET A 501 -7.59 -1.22 -8.21
C MET A 501 -6.92 0.14 -8.08
N VAL A 502 -7.42 1.01 -7.18
CA VAL A 502 -6.77 2.30 -6.86
C VAL A 502 -5.59 2.12 -5.92
N ILE A 503 -5.62 1.20 -4.96
CA ILE A 503 -4.53 1.06 -3.99
C ILE A 503 -3.42 0.18 -4.55
N HIS A 504 -3.70 -1.09 -4.83
CA HIS A 504 -2.69 -2.07 -5.22
C HIS A 504 -2.12 -1.80 -6.62
N MET A 505 -2.96 -1.58 -7.64
CA MET A 505 -2.44 -1.38 -9.00
C MET A 505 -1.70 -0.06 -9.14
N TRP A 506 -2.15 0.99 -8.45
CA TRP A 506 -1.49 2.30 -8.48
C TRP A 506 -0.23 2.30 -7.62
N VAL A 507 -0.34 1.89 -6.35
CA VAL A 507 0.73 2.01 -5.35
C VAL A 507 1.76 0.89 -5.47
N GLU A 508 1.34 -0.36 -5.61
CA GLU A 508 2.29 -1.48 -5.61
C GLU A 508 2.79 -1.80 -7.02
N ALA A 509 1.90 -1.86 -8.03
CA ALA A 509 2.33 -2.27 -9.38
C ALA A 509 3.00 -1.12 -10.18
N PHE A 510 2.43 0.09 -10.17
CA PHE A 510 2.92 1.18 -11.03
C PHE A 510 3.90 2.13 -10.34
N PHE A 511 3.77 2.39 -9.04
CA PHE A 511 4.80 3.16 -8.35
C PHE A 511 6.12 2.42 -8.28
N GLU A 512 6.15 1.09 -8.13
CA GLU A 512 7.41 0.33 -8.20
C GLU A 512 8.15 0.55 -9.53
N VAL A 513 7.42 0.56 -10.66
CA VAL A 513 8.01 0.88 -11.96
C VAL A 513 8.52 2.32 -11.99
N PHE A 514 7.70 3.29 -11.56
CA PHE A 514 8.08 4.70 -11.52
C PHE A 514 9.31 4.94 -10.63
N ILE A 515 9.35 4.33 -9.44
CA ILE A 515 10.46 4.41 -8.48
C ILE A 515 11.70 3.78 -9.08
N THR A 516 11.60 2.61 -9.68
CA THR A 516 12.74 1.96 -10.32
C THR A 516 13.35 2.87 -11.39
N VAL A 517 12.51 3.59 -12.15
CA VAL A 517 12.94 4.60 -13.11
C VAL A 517 13.64 5.78 -12.41
N ILE A 518 13.05 6.34 -11.35
CA ILE A 518 13.65 7.46 -10.59
C ILE A 518 14.99 7.05 -9.95
N VAL A 519 15.06 5.92 -9.25
CA VAL A 519 16.30 5.36 -8.68
C VAL A 519 17.35 5.22 -9.76
N SER A 520 16.99 4.60 -10.88
CA SER A 520 17.90 4.40 -12.01
C SER A 520 18.42 5.73 -12.55
N TYR A 521 17.58 6.75 -12.59
CA TYR A 521 17.98 8.12 -12.95
C TYR A 521 18.94 8.74 -11.94
N LEU A 522 18.63 8.67 -10.65
CA LEU A 522 19.50 9.21 -9.59
C LEU A 522 20.89 8.54 -9.66
N MET A 523 20.94 7.22 -9.84
CA MET A 523 22.20 6.47 -9.99
C MET A 523 23.01 6.89 -11.22
N VAL A 524 22.34 7.13 -12.36
CA VAL A 524 22.98 7.63 -13.59
C VAL A 524 23.49 9.06 -13.41
N LEU A 525 22.70 9.94 -12.77
CA LEU A 525 23.07 11.33 -12.53
C LEU A 525 24.23 11.47 -11.54
N MET A 526 24.30 10.60 -10.54
CA MET A 526 25.42 10.55 -9.59
C MET A 526 26.71 9.95 -10.19
N GLY A 527 26.64 9.37 -11.39
CA GLY A 527 27.77 8.72 -12.06
C GLY A 527 28.07 7.31 -11.54
N LEU A 528 27.13 6.65 -10.85
CA LEU A 528 27.33 5.32 -10.26
C LEU A 528 27.03 4.17 -11.24
N VAL A 529 26.12 4.41 -12.19
CA VAL A 529 25.65 3.40 -13.15
C VAL A 529 25.61 3.98 -14.56
N SER A 530 25.99 3.17 -15.56
CA SER A 530 25.86 3.58 -16.95
C SER A 530 24.40 3.61 -17.41
N ARG A 531 24.07 4.52 -18.34
CA ARG A 531 22.70 4.65 -18.90
C ARG A 531 22.15 3.33 -19.44
N GLN A 532 22.99 2.53 -20.10
CA GLN A 532 22.58 1.25 -20.69
C GLN A 532 22.25 0.20 -19.62
N ALA A 533 23.01 0.17 -18.52
CA ALA A 533 22.74 -0.68 -17.38
C ALA A 533 21.39 -0.31 -16.72
N ALA A 534 21.19 1.00 -16.47
CA ALA A 534 19.94 1.52 -15.92
C ALA A 534 18.71 1.14 -16.76
N ILE A 535 18.77 1.32 -18.08
CA ILE A 535 17.65 0.97 -18.99
C ILE A 535 17.31 -0.54 -18.92
N ARG A 536 18.32 -1.41 -18.81
CA ARG A 536 18.11 -2.86 -18.68
C ARG A 536 17.52 -3.25 -17.33
N VAL A 537 17.98 -2.64 -16.26
CA VAL A 537 17.45 -2.88 -14.91
C VAL A 537 15.98 -2.45 -14.84
N VAL A 538 15.64 -1.26 -15.35
CA VAL A 538 14.25 -0.77 -15.44
C VAL A 538 13.38 -1.75 -16.20
N TYR A 539 13.81 -2.22 -17.38
CA TYR A 539 13.04 -3.17 -18.18
C TYR A 539 12.83 -4.51 -17.46
N PHE A 540 13.90 -5.06 -16.89
CA PHE A 540 13.83 -6.33 -16.17
C PHE A 540 12.92 -6.25 -14.94
N ALA A 541 13.06 -5.19 -14.14
CA ALA A 541 12.17 -4.90 -13.03
C ALA A 541 10.72 -4.73 -13.49
N THR A 542 10.47 -4.01 -14.59
CA THR A 542 9.11 -3.81 -15.13
C THR A 542 8.46 -5.14 -15.50
N ILE A 543 9.19 -6.04 -16.16
CA ILE A 543 8.67 -7.38 -16.49
C ILE A 543 8.29 -8.16 -15.24
N LEU A 544 9.17 -8.13 -14.24
CA LEU A 544 8.99 -8.88 -13.02
C LEU A 544 7.83 -8.34 -12.18
N PHE A 545 7.77 -7.02 -11.97
CA PHE A 545 6.70 -6.39 -11.21
C PHE A 545 5.35 -6.44 -11.93
N LEU A 546 5.28 -6.14 -13.23
CA LEU A 546 4.01 -6.23 -13.96
C LEU A 546 3.56 -7.69 -14.15
N GLY A 547 4.51 -8.62 -14.36
CA GLY A 547 4.21 -10.04 -14.55
C GLY A 547 3.70 -10.75 -13.29
N THR A 548 3.95 -10.19 -12.11
CA THR A 548 3.52 -10.76 -10.83
C THR A 548 2.48 -9.88 -10.14
N GLY A 549 2.72 -8.58 -9.99
CA GLY A 549 1.86 -7.66 -9.24
C GLY A 549 0.49 -7.38 -9.84
N LEU A 550 0.33 -7.37 -11.17
CA LEU A 550 -0.97 -7.09 -11.79
C LEU A 550 -2.01 -8.18 -11.50
N LEU A 551 -1.60 -9.45 -11.44
CA LEU A 551 -2.48 -10.56 -11.01
C LEU A 551 -2.39 -10.81 -9.50
N GLY A 552 -1.26 -10.42 -8.89
CA GLY A 552 -0.97 -10.48 -7.46
C GLY A 552 -1.96 -9.69 -6.60
N ILE A 553 -2.59 -8.64 -7.15
CA ILE A 553 -3.71 -7.90 -6.52
C ILE A 553 -4.78 -8.82 -5.90
N SER A 554 -4.94 -10.02 -6.47
CA SER A 554 -5.90 -11.02 -6.03
C SER A 554 -5.72 -11.49 -4.57
N HIS A 555 -4.56 -11.26 -3.94
CA HIS A 555 -4.37 -11.55 -2.52
C HIS A 555 -5.20 -10.65 -1.58
N ASN A 556 -5.62 -9.47 -2.04
CA ASN A 556 -6.54 -8.60 -1.31
C ASN A 556 -8.00 -9.08 -1.43
N PHE A 557 -8.24 -10.10 -2.25
CA PHE A 557 -9.57 -10.60 -2.58
C PHE A 557 -9.88 -11.97 -2.01
N TYR A 558 -9.00 -12.54 -1.17
CA TYR A 558 -9.22 -13.87 -0.58
C TYR A 558 -10.55 -13.96 0.17
N TRP A 559 -10.88 -12.92 0.94
CA TRP A 559 -12.04 -12.92 1.83
C TRP A 559 -13.16 -12.00 1.36
N ASN A 560 -12.95 -11.25 0.27
CA ASN A 560 -13.94 -10.34 -0.29
C ASN A 560 -14.86 -11.03 -1.32
N ALA A 561 -15.51 -12.11 -0.86
CA ALA A 561 -16.57 -12.85 -1.53
C ALA A 561 -16.32 -13.31 -2.98
N LYS A 562 -15.09 -13.69 -3.33
CA LYS A 562 -14.68 -14.12 -4.69
C LYS A 562 -14.62 -15.66 -4.81
N PRO A 563 -14.63 -16.25 -6.01
CA PRO A 563 -14.42 -17.70 -6.20
C PRO A 563 -13.03 -18.19 -5.73
N VAL A 564 -12.88 -19.52 -5.67
CA VAL A 564 -11.58 -20.17 -5.45
C VAL A 564 -10.54 -19.80 -6.52
N ALA A 565 -10.96 -19.56 -7.77
CA ALA A 565 -10.05 -19.21 -8.86
C ALA A 565 -9.27 -17.91 -8.59
N THR A 566 -9.91 -16.91 -7.97
CA THR A 566 -9.21 -15.68 -7.60
C THR A 566 -8.22 -15.91 -6.45
N MET A 567 -8.57 -16.75 -5.47
CA MET A 567 -7.64 -17.15 -4.42
C MET A 567 -6.41 -17.88 -4.98
N ALA A 568 -6.59 -18.74 -5.98
CA ALA A 568 -5.50 -19.41 -6.67
C ALA A 568 -4.53 -18.41 -7.33
N LEU A 569 -5.08 -17.45 -8.07
CA LEU A 569 -4.30 -16.38 -8.71
C LEU A 569 -3.57 -15.53 -7.67
N GLY A 570 -4.27 -15.14 -6.61
CA GLY A 570 -3.70 -14.39 -5.50
C GLY A 570 -2.52 -15.13 -4.90
N SER A 571 -2.72 -16.38 -4.46
CA SER A 571 -1.67 -17.15 -3.79
C SER A 571 -0.42 -17.30 -4.65
N VAL A 572 -0.58 -17.67 -5.93
CA VAL A 572 0.57 -17.89 -6.82
C VAL A 572 1.24 -16.57 -7.18
N PHE A 573 0.52 -15.62 -7.78
CA PHE A 573 1.14 -14.42 -8.35
C PHE A 573 1.64 -13.44 -7.27
N SER A 574 0.96 -13.34 -6.12
CA SER A 574 1.46 -12.51 -5.01
C SER A 574 2.72 -13.10 -4.37
N THR A 575 2.80 -14.42 -4.18
CA THR A 575 4.01 -15.05 -3.61
C THR A 575 5.19 -14.92 -4.58
N LEU A 576 4.93 -14.97 -5.89
CA LEU A 576 5.95 -14.72 -6.91
C LEU A 576 6.51 -13.27 -6.87
N GLN A 577 5.79 -12.31 -6.30
CA GLN A 577 6.30 -10.95 -6.09
C GLN A 577 7.49 -10.89 -5.13
N PHE A 578 7.77 -11.94 -4.37
CA PHE A 578 8.97 -11.99 -3.53
C PHE A 578 10.24 -12.30 -4.34
N VAL A 579 10.11 -12.94 -5.52
CA VAL A 579 11.26 -13.28 -6.37
C VAL A 579 12.07 -12.04 -6.76
N PRO A 580 11.47 -10.96 -7.31
CA PRO A 580 12.21 -9.74 -7.66
C PRO A 580 12.87 -9.08 -6.44
N LEU A 581 12.26 -9.14 -5.27
CA LEU A 581 12.79 -8.55 -4.03
C LEU A 581 14.07 -9.24 -3.56
N ILE A 582 14.15 -10.57 -3.72
CA ILE A 582 15.39 -11.32 -3.46
C ILE A 582 16.50 -10.87 -4.41
N LEU A 583 16.18 -10.64 -5.69
CA LEU A 583 17.18 -10.22 -6.68
C LEU A 583 17.73 -8.83 -6.39
N LEU A 584 16.86 -7.91 -5.97
CA LEU A 584 17.26 -6.57 -5.57
C LEU A 584 18.24 -6.62 -4.37
N THR A 585 18.11 -7.62 -3.49
CA THR A 585 19.04 -7.84 -2.37
C THR A 585 20.42 -8.33 -2.84
N VAL A 586 20.46 -9.25 -3.80
CA VAL A 586 21.71 -9.72 -4.42
C VAL A 586 22.44 -8.57 -5.12
N GLU A 587 21.69 -7.73 -5.84
CA GLU A 587 22.22 -6.49 -6.42
C GLU A 587 22.60 -5.47 -5.35
N ALA A 588 21.90 -5.40 -4.20
CA ALA A 588 22.20 -4.46 -3.11
C ALA A 588 23.62 -4.62 -2.55
N TRP A 589 24.16 -5.85 -2.54
CA TRP A 589 25.55 -6.10 -2.18
C TRP A 589 26.54 -5.48 -3.19
N ARG A 590 26.22 -5.51 -4.49
CA ARG A 590 26.96 -4.78 -5.53
C ARG A 590 26.77 -3.27 -5.37
N PHE A 591 25.55 -2.82 -5.03
CA PHE A 591 25.24 -1.40 -4.77
C PHE A 591 26.06 -0.83 -3.62
N LYS A 592 26.15 -1.48 -2.45
CA LYS A 592 26.94 -0.97 -1.30
C LYS A 592 28.41 -0.71 -1.65
N ASN A 593 28.96 -1.52 -2.55
CA ASN A 593 30.32 -1.38 -3.05
C ASN A 593 30.41 -0.49 -4.31
N MET A 594 29.28 -0.05 -4.88
CA MET A 594 29.21 0.70 -6.14
C MET A 594 29.96 2.02 -6.10
N PRO A 595 29.96 2.82 -5.01
CA PRO A 595 30.84 3.98 -4.93
C PRO A 595 32.32 3.58 -5.02
N LYS A 596 32.73 2.43 -4.47
CA LYS A 596 34.13 1.94 -4.59
C LYS A 596 34.41 1.41 -6.00
N ILE A 597 33.47 0.68 -6.58
CA ILE A 597 33.56 0.04 -7.89
C ILE A 597 33.49 1.08 -9.03
N ALA A 598 32.68 2.14 -8.88
CA ALA A 598 32.52 3.20 -9.87
C ALA A 598 33.79 4.07 -10.02
N VAL A 599 34.67 4.06 -9.02
CA VAL A 599 35.98 4.74 -9.09
C VAL A 599 37.09 3.82 -9.64
N GLY A 600 36.82 2.53 -9.89
CA GLY A 600 37.86 1.58 -10.37
C GLY A 600 38.97 1.32 -9.33
N ASP A 601 40.20 1.06 -9.80
CA ASP A 601 41.42 0.88 -8.96
C ASP A 601 41.98 2.20 -8.38
N VAL A 602 41.17 3.27 -8.33
CA VAL A 602 41.62 4.60 -7.89
C VAL A 602 41.53 4.72 -6.36
N ASP A 603 42.57 5.31 -5.77
CA ASP A 603 42.85 5.45 -4.34
C ASP A 603 41.62 5.88 -3.50
N HIS A 604 41.48 5.30 -2.30
CA HIS A 604 40.35 5.45 -1.37
C HIS A 604 40.02 6.92 -1.00
N LYS A 605 40.95 7.85 -1.23
CA LYS A 605 40.76 9.30 -1.05
C LYS A 605 39.70 9.90 -1.99
N SER A 606 39.52 9.35 -3.19
CA SER A 606 38.52 9.81 -4.17
C SER A 606 37.06 9.60 -3.72
N LEU A 607 36.80 8.60 -2.86
CA LEU A 607 35.48 8.39 -2.22
C LEU A 607 35.11 9.50 -1.24
N GLN A 608 36.08 10.23 -0.70
CA GLN A 608 35.82 11.37 0.19
C GLN A 608 35.19 12.56 -0.56
N ASN A 609 35.35 12.62 -1.89
CA ASN A 609 34.83 13.68 -2.74
C ASN A 609 33.46 13.38 -3.36
N PHE A 610 32.79 12.27 -3.00
CA PHE A 610 31.46 11.95 -3.53
C PHE A 610 30.41 13.00 -3.09
N GLY A 611 29.61 13.50 -4.03
CA GLY A 611 28.72 14.63 -3.80
C GLY A 611 27.44 14.33 -3.00
N PHE A 612 27.04 13.05 -2.92
CA PHE A 612 25.72 12.61 -2.42
C PHE A 612 25.76 11.43 -1.41
N PRO A 613 26.67 11.39 -0.43
CA PRO A 613 26.79 10.24 0.48
C PRO A 613 25.52 10.01 1.31
N GLU A 614 24.81 11.06 1.71
CA GLU A 614 23.55 10.96 2.46
C GLU A 614 22.43 10.35 1.63
N VAL A 615 22.26 10.81 0.38
CA VAL A 615 21.26 10.27 -0.55
C VAL A 615 21.49 8.78 -0.75
N PHE A 616 22.75 8.39 -0.93
CA PHE A 616 23.12 7.00 -1.11
C PHE A 616 22.77 6.13 0.11
N LYS A 617 22.91 6.64 1.34
CA LYS A 617 22.48 5.91 2.56
C LYS A 617 20.98 5.63 2.55
N PHE A 618 20.15 6.61 2.18
CA PHE A 618 18.70 6.39 2.04
C PHE A 618 18.39 5.36 0.95
N LEU A 619 19.10 5.37 -0.20
CA LEU A 619 18.94 4.35 -1.24
C LEU A 619 19.34 2.94 -0.79
N VAL A 620 20.37 2.82 0.07
CA VAL A 620 20.73 1.54 0.69
C VAL A 620 19.64 1.08 1.66
N ALA A 621 19.04 1.99 2.44
CA ALA A 621 17.92 1.67 3.32
C ALA A 621 16.68 1.20 2.54
N VAL A 622 16.37 1.82 1.39
CA VAL A 622 15.31 1.36 0.48
C VAL A 622 15.50 -0.12 0.14
N ASN A 623 16.71 -0.53 -0.26
CA ASN A 623 16.97 -1.94 -0.58
C ASN A 623 16.76 -2.87 0.62
N PHE A 624 17.24 -2.49 1.80
CA PHE A 624 17.05 -3.27 3.02
C PHE A 624 15.56 -3.45 3.35
N TRP A 625 14.80 -2.36 3.37
CA TRP A 625 13.37 -2.38 3.69
C TRP A 625 12.53 -3.00 2.59
N ASN A 626 12.98 -2.98 1.34
CA ASN A 626 12.26 -3.66 0.27
C ASN A 626 12.33 -5.18 0.47
N PHE A 627 13.50 -5.70 0.81
CA PHE A 627 13.63 -7.11 1.18
C PHE A 627 12.92 -7.45 2.49
N PHE A 628 13.23 -6.72 3.56
CA PHE A 628 12.76 -7.05 4.90
C PHE A 628 11.30 -6.63 5.13
N GLY A 629 10.97 -5.38 4.86
CA GLY A 629 9.62 -4.83 5.04
C GLY A 629 8.62 -5.33 4.01
N ALA A 630 8.90 -5.17 2.72
CA ALA A 630 7.97 -5.62 1.68
C ALA A 630 8.03 -7.14 1.48
N GLY A 631 9.22 -7.73 1.45
CA GLY A 631 9.41 -9.17 1.21
C GLY A 631 9.13 -10.05 2.44
N VAL A 632 9.97 -9.98 3.47
CA VAL A 632 9.87 -10.86 4.65
C VAL A 632 8.59 -10.61 5.44
N LEU A 633 8.26 -9.35 5.74
CA LEU A 633 7.04 -9.03 6.49
C LEU A 633 5.77 -9.11 5.61
N GLY A 634 5.90 -9.05 4.28
CA GLY A 634 4.77 -9.29 3.37
C GLY A 634 4.45 -10.78 3.22
N ILE A 635 5.47 -11.65 3.08
CA ILE A 635 5.22 -13.08 2.84
C ILE A 635 4.55 -13.78 4.04
N ILE A 636 4.86 -13.34 5.27
CA ILE A 636 4.25 -13.92 6.49
C ILE A 636 2.74 -13.73 6.56
N ILE A 637 2.20 -12.73 5.86
CA ILE A 637 0.77 -12.42 5.79
C ILE A 637 0.13 -12.82 4.45
N ASN A 638 0.90 -13.38 3.50
CA ASN A 638 0.46 -13.51 2.11
C ASN A 638 -0.24 -14.84 1.76
N LEU A 639 0.23 -15.96 2.31
CA LEU A 639 -0.33 -17.27 1.97
C LEU A 639 -1.79 -17.35 2.48
N PRO A 640 -2.75 -17.88 1.70
CA PRO A 640 -4.16 -17.90 2.09
C PRO A 640 -4.40 -18.47 3.49
N ILE A 641 -3.69 -19.53 3.91
CA ILE A 641 -3.85 -20.12 5.24
C ILE A 641 -3.35 -19.22 6.36
N MET A 642 -2.25 -18.49 6.14
CA MET A 642 -1.73 -17.53 7.12
C MET A 642 -2.65 -16.32 7.19
N ASN A 643 -2.98 -15.77 6.02
CA ASN A 643 -3.85 -14.63 5.86
C ASN A 643 -5.26 -14.91 6.42
N TYR A 644 -5.75 -16.16 6.40
CA TYR A 644 -7.07 -16.48 6.95
C TYR A 644 -7.22 -16.12 8.44
N PHE A 645 -6.14 -16.26 9.23
CA PHE A 645 -6.13 -15.89 10.65
C PHE A 645 -5.59 -14.48 10.89
N GLU A 646 -4.72 -13.99 9.99
CA GLU A 646 -4.04 -12.71 10.16
C GLU A 646 -4.80 -11.53 9.52
N HIS A 647 -5.67 -11.77 8.55
CA HIS A 647 -6.34 -10.69 7.80
C HIS A 647 -7.06 -9.72 8.73
N GLY A 648 -6.75 -8.43 8.58
CA GLY A 648 -7.21 -7.39 9.49
C GLY A 648 -6.55 -7.46 10.88
N THR A 649 -5.28 -7.84 11.02
CA THR A 649 -4.58 -7.82 12.32
C THR A 649 -3.31 -6.96 12.28
N TYR A 650 -2.58 -6.90 13.39
CA TYR A 650 -1.39 -6.06 13.54
C TYR A 650 -0.20 -6.49 12.69
N LEU A 651 -0.17 -7.71 12.13
CA LEU A 651 0.92 -8.08 11.20
C LEU A 651 0.79 -7.35 9.85
N THR A 652 -0.43 -7.03 9.43
CA THR A 652 -0.70 -6.09 8.32
C THR A 652 -0.15 -4.71 8.64
N VAL A 653 -0.39 -4.19 9.86
CA VAL A 653 0.15 -2.87 10.29
C VAL A 653 1.68 -2.89 10.33
N ASN A 654 2.27 -3.99 10.77
CA ASN A 654 3.71 -4.22 10.80
C ASN A 654 4.32 -4.17 9.39
N HIS A 655 3.78 -4.95 8.46
CA HIS A 655 4.19 -4.93 7.06
C HIS A 655 4.00 -3.54 6.44
N ALA A 656 2.84 -2.91 6.64
CA ALA A 656 2.52 -1.61 6.08
C ALA A 656 3.54 -0.54 6.48
N HIS A 657 3.93 -0.44 7.76
CA HIS A 657 4.95 0.54 8.18
C HIS A 657 6.33 0.21 7.60
N ALA A 658 6.73 -1.06 7.64
CA ALA A 658 8.04 -1.49 7.17
C ALA A 658 8.20 -1.35 5.65
N ALA A 659 7.14 -1.57 4.87
CA ALA A 659 7.12 -1.41 3.43
C ALA A 659 6.92 0.06 3.03
N LEU A 660 5.83 0.70 3.45
CA LEU A 660 5.47 2.07 3.01
C LEU A 660 6.53 3.09 3.45
N MET A 661 6.88 3.15 4.75
CA MET A 661 7.90 4.09 5.20
C MET A 661 9.32 3.61 4.82
N GLY A 662 9.59 2.32 5.01
CA GLY A 662 10.92 1.77 4.77
C GLY A 662 11.36 1.84 3.30
N VAL A 663 10.46 1.63 2.35
CA VAL A 663 10.73 1.69 0.90
C VAL A 663 10.34 3.06 0.35
N TYR A 664 9.03 3.36 0.32
CA TYR A 664 8.50 4.57 -0.33
C TYR A 664 8.83 5.86 0.43
N GLY A 665 8.94 5.78 1.76
CA GLY A 665 9.41 6.89 2.57
C GLY A 665 10.89 7.20 2.33
N ASN A 666 11.78 6.22 2.49
CA ASN A 666 13.22 6.41 2.29
C ASN A 666 13.56 6.85 0.86
N ILE A 667 12.90 6.33 -0.18
CA ILE A 667 13.15 6.79 -1.57
C ILE A 667 12.73 8.25 -1.77
N SER A 668 11.60 8.65 -1.19
CA SER A 668 11.11 10.02 -1.28
C SER A 668 12.05 10.99 -0.57
N LEU A 669 12.58 10.60 0.59
CA LEU A 669 13.60 11.37 1.30
C LEU A 669 14.93 11.41 0.51
N ALA A 670 15.34 10.32 -0.14
CA ALA A 670 16.51 10.30 -1.00
C ALA A 670 16.37 11.30 -2.16
N ALA A 671 15.22 11.30 -2.84
CA ALA A 671 14.95 12.18 -3.97
C ALA A 671 14.86 13.66 -3.54
N LEU A 672 14.21 13.92 -2.39
CA LEU A 672 14.18 15.24 -1.75
C LEU A 672 15.58 15.75 -1.42
N LEU A 673 16.42 14.92 -0.79
CA LEU A 673 17.78 15.27 -0.40
C LEU A 673 18.67 15.47 -1.63
N PHE A 674 18.51 14.66 -2.68
CA PHE A 674 19.24 14.81 -3.94
C PHE A 674 18.98 16.18 -4.58
N ALA A 675 17.71 16.53 -4.78
CA ALA A 675 17.36 17.83 -5.34
C ALA A 675 17.81 18.97 -4.42
N SER A 676 17.58 18.84 -3.10
CA SER A 676 17.97 19.85 -2.11
C SER A 676 19.48 20.08 -2.07
N ARG A 677 20.30 19.04 -2.23
CA ARG A 677 21.77 19.13 -2.28
C ARG A 677 22.25 19.97 -3.46
N LEU A 678 21.55 19.90 -4.59
CA LEU A 678 21.84 20.71 -5.76
C LEU A 678 21.25 22.13 -5.68
N LEU A 679 20.19 22.33 -4.90
CA LEU A 679 19.48 23.61 -4.77
C LEU A 679 20.00 24.50 -3.65
N ILE A 680 20.47 23.93 -2.53
CA ILE A 680 20.96 24.66 -1.35
C ILE A 680 22.43 25.04 -1.54
N LYS A 681 22.83 26.23 -1.07
CA LYS A 681 24.24 26.65 -1.06
C LYS A 681 25.09 25.70 -0.20
N SER A 682 26.24 25.25 -0.71
CA SER A 682 27.08 24.22 -0.08
C SER A 682 27.45 24.52 1.37
N GLY A 683 27.81 25.76 1.71
CA GLY A 683 28.15 26.17 3.08
C GLY A 683 26.99 26.12 4.10
N ARG A 684 25.75 25.87 3.65
CA ARG A 684 24.57 25.75 4.52
C ARG A 684 24.08 24.31 4.67
N TRP A 685 24.73 23.37 3.99
CA TRP A 685 24.47 21.95 4.14
C TRP A 685 25.17 21.40 5.40
N ASN A 686 24.48 20.55 6.15
CA ASN A 686 24.98 19.97 7.39
C ASN A 686 24.79 18.45 7.36
N ASP A 687 25.86 17.74 7.02
CA ASP A 687 25.86 16.28 6.90
C ASP A 687 25.53 15.60 8.24
N LYS A 688 25.95 16.17 9.38
CA LYS A 688 25.71 15.58 10.71
C LYS A 688 24.22 15.45 11.01
N VAL A 689 23.44 16.49 10.69
CA VAL A 689 21.99 16.51 10.93
C VAL A 689 21.29 15.51 10.04
N VAL A 690 21.61 15.49 8.75
CA VAL A 690 21.00 14.53 7.81
C VAL A 690 21.35 13.09 8.19
N ASN A 691 22.59 12.83 8.60
CA ASN A 691 23.03 11.50 9.04
C ASN A 691 22.40 11.07 10.37
N PHE A 692 22.25 11.98 11.32
CA PHE A 692 21.53 11.72 12.56
C PHE A 692 20.05 11.40 12.30
N SER A 693 19.40 12.17 11.41
CA SER A 693 18.03 11.90 10.98
C SER A 693 17.88 10.55 10.29
N PHE A 694 18.81 10.19 9.39
CA PHE A 694 18.81 8.90 8.72
C PHE A 694 18.79 7.72 9.71
N TRP A 695 19.71 7.72 10.68
CA TRP A 695 19.79 6.64 11.67
C TRP A 695 18.57 6.63 12.58
N SER A 696 18.11 7.79 13.01
CA SER A 696 16.94 7.89 13.89
C SER A 696 15.65 7.42 13.21
N ILE A 697 15.46 7.74 11.93
CA ILE A 697 14.31 7.25 11.14
C ILE A 697 14.37 5.72 11.01
N ASN A 698 15.51 5.16 10.61
CA ASN A 698 15.60 3.71 10.35
C ASN A 698 15.64 2.88 11.64
N ALA A 699 16.36 3.35 12.67
CA ALA A 699 16.38 2.71 13.97
C ALA A 699 15.04 2.84 14.68
N GLY A 700 14.40 4.02 14.63
CA GLY A 700 13.07 4.23 15.17
C GLY A 700 12.02 3.33 14.53
N LEU A 701 12.03 3.20 13.20
CA LEU A 701 11.14 2.29 12.47
C LEU A 701 11.39 0.81 12.86
N MET A 702 12.66 0.38 12.91
CA MET A 702 13.01 -0.96 13.35
C MET A 702 12.57 -1.22 14.80
N LEU A 703 12.75 -0.25 15.70
CA LEU A 703 12.30 -0.35 17.09
C LEU A 703 10.78 -0.50 17.19
N MET A 704 10.00 0.23 16.40
CA MET A 704 8.54 0.01 16.35
C MET A 704 8.18 -1.42 15.91
N VAL A 705 8.88 -1.94 14.91
CA VAL A 705 8.67 -3.31 14.41
C VAL A 705 8.96 -4.35 15.49
N VAL A 706 10.14 -4.28 16.13
CA VAL A 706 10.59 -5.34 17.05
C VAL A 706 10.01 -5.22 18.46
N LEU A 707 9.62 -4.02 18.90
CA LEU A 707 9.08 -3.80 20.25
C LEU A 707 7.56 -3.90 20.31
N ASP A 708 6.84 -3.72 19.19
CA ASP A 708 5.38 -3.72 19.19
C ASP A 708 4.77 -4.41 17.98
N LEU A 709 4.92 -3.85 16.77
CA LEU A 709 4.09 -4.25 15.63
C LEU A 709 4.16 -5.76 15.31
N PHE A 710 5.36 -6.32 15.29
CA PHE A 710 5.55 -7.76 15.07
C PHE A 710 5.15 -8.62 16.28
N PRO A 711 5.65 -8.38 17.52
CA PRO A 711 5.25 -9.21 18.67
C PRO A 711 3.76 -9.09 19.02
N ALA A 712 3.16 -7.89 18.95
CA ALA A 712 1.74 -7.68 19.22
C ALA A 712 0.89 -8.38 18.16
N GLY A 713 1.25 -8.25 16.88
CA GLY A 713 0.61 -9.00 15.79
C GLY A 713 0.76 -10.52 15.93
N SER A 714 1.89 -11.01 16.43
CA SER A 714 2.11 -12.45 16.66
C SER A 714 1.24 -13.00 17.80
N ILE A 715 1.10 -12.24 18.89
CA ILE A 715 0.21 -12.62 20.01
C ILE A 715 -1.25 -12.51 19.58
N GLN A 716 -1.60 -11.50 18.78
CA GLN A 716 -2.94 -11.36 18.21
C GLN A 716 -3.25 -12.53 17.28
N PHE A 717 -2.34 -12.91 16.38
CA PHE A 717 -2.47 -14.09 15.53
C PHE A 717 -2.72 -15.35 16.36
N LYS A 718 -1.95 -15.56 17.44
CA LYS A 718 -2.16 -16.68 18.36
C LYS A 718 -3.57 -16.65 18.98
N ALA A 719 -4.01 -15.48 19.46
CA ALA A 719 -5.35 -15.33 20.04
C ALA A 719 -6.45 -15.62 19.01
N VAL A 720 -6.28 -15.20 17.75
CA VAL A 720 -7.20 -15.53 16.67
C VAL A 720 -7.23 -17.04 16.42
N VAL A 721 -6.08 -17.71 16.32
CA VAL A 721 -6.00 -19.16 16.13
C VAL A 721 -6.63 -19.94 17.30
N GLU A 722 -6.52 -19.44 18.53
CA GLU A 722 -7.06 -20.11 19.72
C GLU A 722 -8.56 -19.86 19.95
N GLN A 723 -9.08 -18.68 19.61
CA GLN A 723 -10.44 -18.26 20.00
C GLN A 723 -11.31 -17.74 18.86
N GLY A 724 -10.73 -17.11 17.84
CA GLY A 724 -11.44 -16.47 16.74
C GLY A 724 -11.04 -15.01 16.52
N LEU A 725 -11.33 -14.49 15.33
CA LEU A 725 -10.98 -13.11 14.97
C LEU A 725 -11.70 -12.07 15.84
N TRP A 726 -12.96 -12.35 16.19
CA TRP A 726 -13.78 -11.51 17.05
C TRP A 726 -13.07 -11.20 18.39
N PHE A 727 -12.39 -12.19 18.98
CA PHE A 727 -11.67 -12.01 20.24
C PHE A 727 -10.38 -11.22 20.04
N GLY A 728 -9.57 -11.58 19.03
CA GLY A 728 -8.32 -10.88 18.72
C GLY A 728 -8.52 -9.41 18.35
N ARG A 729 -9.73 -9.01 17.95
CA ARG A 729 -10.13 -7.64 17.63
C ARG A 729 -10.95 -6.95 18.73
N SER A 730 -11.24 -7.64 19.83
CA SER A 730 -12.06 -7.10 20.92
C SER A 730 -11.33 -6.05 21.76
N HIS A 731 -12.12 -5.21 22.45
CA HIS A 731 -11.61 -4.30 23.47
C HIS A 731 -10.85 -5.03 24.58
N ASP A 732 -11.33 -6.20 25.00
CA ASP A 732 -10.70 -7.00 26.06
C ASP A 732 -9.26 -7.42 25.69
N PHE A 733 -9.00 -7.63 24.40
CA PHE A 733 -7.66 -7.98 23.91
C PHE A 733 -6.77 -6.75 23.68
N VAL A 734 -7.30 -5.69 23.06
CA VAL A 734 -6.52 -4.53 22.61
C VAL A 734 -6.21 -3.56 23.76
N ASP A 735 -7.15 -3.35 24.69
CA ASP A 735 -7.03 -2.32 25.71
C ASP A 735 -6.23 -2.80 26.94
N TYR A 736 -5.97 -4.11 27.08
CA TYR A 736 -5.37 -4.70 28.28
C TYR A 736 -4.18 -5.64 28.00
N GLY A 737 -3.54 -6.09 29.08
CA GLY A 737 -2.56 -7.16 29.07
C GLY A 737 -1.26 -6.87 28.29
N ILE A 738 -0.74 -7.91 27.63
CA ILE A 738 0.54 -7.85 26.92
C ILE A 738 0.45 -6.91 25.71
N PHE A 739 -0.67 -6.91 24.99
CA PHE A 739 -0.85 -6.07 23.81
C PHE A 739 -0.67 -4.58 24.16
N ASN A 740 -1.38 -4.10 25.19
CA ASN A 740 -1.25 -2.73 25.67
C ASN A 740 0.19 -2.39 26.11
N SER A 741 0.85 -3.34 26.80
CA SER A 741 2.24 -3.18 27.25
C SER A 741 3.23 -3.05 26.08
N LEU A 742 3.05 -3.84 25.02
CA LEU A 742 3.84 -3.75 23.78
C LEU A 742 3.60 -2.40 23.08
N THR A 743 2.35 -1.94 23.02
CA THR A 743 2.02 -0.63 22.42
C THR A 743 2.68 0.53 23.18
N TRP A 744 2.83 0.44 24.50
CA TRP A 744 3.66 1.40 25.26
C TRP A 744 5.12 1.39 24.82
N MET A 745 5.70 0.20 24.61
CA MET A 745 7.09 0.08 24.12
C MET A 745 7.27 0.64 22.71
N ARG A 746 6.24 0.62 21.85
CA ARG A 746 6.26 1.33 20.56
C ARG A 746 6.60 2.81 20.71
N GLY A 747 6.20 3.43 21.83
CA GLY A 747 6.52 4.81 22.16
C GLY A 747 8.01 5.13 22.12
N ILE A 748 8.88 4.15 22.44
CA ILE A 748 10.34 4.29 22.35
C ILE A 748 10.77 4.46 20.89
N GLY A 749 10.35 3.54 20.02
CA GLY A 749 10.64 3.61 18.58
C GLY A 749 10.05 4.86 17.94
N ALA A 750 8.82 5.22 18.30
CA ALA A 750 8.14 6.44 17.86
C ALA A 750 8.86 7.72 18.27
N SER A 751 9.37 7.77 19.50
CA SER A 751 10.14 8.92 19.98
C SER A 751 11.46 9.08 19.23
N VAL A 752 12.21 7.98 19.03
CA VAL A 752 13.45 7.99 18.24
C VAL A 752 13.18 8.44 16.80
N PHE A 753 12.14 7.88 16.18
CA PHE A 753 11.72 8.23 14.83
C PHE A 753 11.36 9.72 14.70
N PHE A 754 10.52 10.24 15.59
CA PHE A 754 9.98 11.60 15.49
C PHE A 754 10.98 12.67 15.96
N PHE A 755 11.47 12.57 17.20
CA PHE A 755 12.34 13.60 17.79
C PHE A 755 13.76 13.54 17.25
N GLY A 756 14.29 12.34 16.96
CA GLY A 756 15.62 12.18 16.39
C GLY A 756 15.65 12.25 14.86
N GLY A 757 14.58 11.79 14.21
CA GLY A 757 14.52 11.65 12.76
C GLY A 757 13.83 12.81 12.05
N VAL A 758 12.52 12.87 12.23
CA VAL A 758 11.60 13.76 11.50
C VAL A 758 11.86 15.23 11.84
N ILE A 759 11.83 15.59 13.12
CA ILE A 759 12.01 16.99 13.55
C ILE A 759 13.33 17.59 13.04
N PRO A 760 14.50 16.95 13.20
CA PRO A 760 15.76 17.52 12.72
C PRO A 760 15.82 17.63 11.20
N LEU A 761 15.21 16.69 10.48
CA LEU A 761 15.16 16.73 9.01
C LEU A 761 14.22 17.83 8.50
N THR A 762 13.07 18.00 9.12
CA THR A 762 12.14 19.10 8.84
C THR A 762 12.81 20.44 9.14
N TRP A 763 13.43 20.59 10.32
CA TRP A 763 14.19 21.78 10.66
C TRP A 763 15.30 22.06 9.63
N PHE A 764 16.03 21.03 9.21
CA PHE A 764 17.10 21.14 8.22
C PHE A 764 16.58 21.78 6.92
N ILE A 765 15.52 21.23 6.33
CA ILE A 765 14.98 21.78 5.08
C ILE A 765 14.40 23.18 5.27
N VAL A 766 13.61 23.39 6.33
CA VAL A 766 12.89 24.66 6.56
C VAL A 766 13.86 25.83 6.77
N SER A 767 14.87 25.65 7.62
CA SER A 767 15.86 26.69 7.94
C SER A 767 16.82 27.03 6.80
N ARG A 768 16.82 26.25 5.70
CA ARG A 768 17.59 26.53 4.48
C ARG A 768 16.76 27.08 3.32
N ALA A 769 15.47 27.36 3.53
CA ALA A 769 14.61 27.96 2.50
C ALA A 769 15.15 29.29 1.93
N ASN A 770 15.84 30.09 2.75
CA ASN A 770 16.47 31.36 2.34
C ASN A 770 17.92 31.21 1.83
N ALA A 771 18.44 29.97 1.78
CA ALA A 771 19.82 29.66 1.41
C ALA A 771 19.94 28.95 0.05
N LEU A 772 18.98 29.17 -0.85
CA LEU A 772 19.00 28.57 -2.19
C LEU A 772 20.04 29.24 -3.09
N LYS A 773 20.62 28.47 -4.01
CA LYS A 773 21.53 28.95 -5.04
C LYS A 773 20.84 29.93 -6.00
N THR A 774 21.66 30.74 -6.66
CA THR A 774 21.21 31.61 -7.76
C THR A 774 20.76 30.76 -8.95
N LYS A 775 19.71 31.20 -9.63
CA LYS A 775 19.24 30.51 -10.83
C LYS A 775 20.23 30.72 -11.99
N ALA A 776 20.42 29.71 -12.83
CA ALA A 776 21.13 29.86 -14.09
C ALA A 776 20.35 30.76 -15.06
N THR A 777 21.04 31.62 -15.82
CA THR A 777 20.44 32.45 -16.88
C THR A 777 20.42 31.74 -18.22
N ASP A 778 21.32 30.77 -18.42
CA ASP A 778 21.42 29.87 -19.57
C ASP A 778 21.61 28.44 -19.05
N ILE A 779 21.03 27.45 -19.73
CA ILE A 779 21.20 26.03 -19.41
C ILE A 779 22.68 25.62 -19.41
N LYS A 780 23.52 26.28 -20.21
CA LYS A 780 24.96 26.04 -20.26
C LYS A 780 25.67 26.29 -18.93
N GLN A 781 25.11 27.17 -18.10
CA GLN A 781 25.66 27.48 -16.77
C GLN A 781 25.21 26.48 -15.70
N MET A 782 24.30 25.55 -16.02
CA MET A 782 23.72 24.63 -15.04
C MET A 782 24.77 23.67 -14.49
N ASP A 783 25.58 23.11 -15.38
CA ASP A 783 26.61 22.12 -15.10
C ASP A 783 27.60 22.09 -16.27
N GLU A 784 28.83 22.56 -16.04
CA GLU A 784 29.86 22.71 -17.08
C GLU A 784 30.21 21.36 -17.74
N ALA A 785 30.13 20.26 -16.99
CA ALA A 785 30.39 18.89 -17.47
C ALA A 785 29.28 18.31 -18.37
N ILE A 786 28.12 18.97 -18.53
CA ILE A 786 27.08 18.53 -19.48
C ILE A 786 27.46 18.91 -20.92
N HIS A 787 28.45 19.79 -21.09
CA HIS A 787 28.81 20.43 -22.36
C HIS A 787 30.21 20.09 -22.89
N GLU A 788 30.97 19.19 -22.26
CA GLU A 788 32.10 18.57 -22.94
C GLU A 788 31.56 17.81 -24.17
N GLU A 789 31.95 18.30 -25.35
CA GLU A 789 31.63 17.73 -26.65
C GLU A 789 32.04 16.25 -26.65
N VAL A 790 31.04 15.37 -26.63
CA VAL A 790 31.26 14.00 -27.11
C VAL A 790 31.46 14.15 -28.61
N ASP A 791 32.73 14.18 -29.01
CA ASP A 791 33.21 14.25 -30.38
C ASP A 791 32.35 13.34 -31.27
N GLU A 792 31.49 13.95 -32.11
CA GLU A 792 30.47 13.26 -32.91
C GLU A 792 31.10 12.24 -33.88
N LYS A 793 32.41 12.33 -34.12
CA LYS A 793 33.19 11.35 -34.91
C LYS A 793 33.20 9.93 -34.33
N LEU A 794 33.11 9.75 -33.01
CA LEU A 794 33.17 8.41 -32.40
C LEU A 794 31.84 7.64 -32.44
N MET A 795 30.74 8.27 -32.88
CA MET A 795 29.44 7.61 -33.07
C MET A 795 29.26 7.04 -34.48
N GLU A 796 29.95 7.56 -35.49
CA GLU A 796 29.94 6.98 -36.85
C GLU A 796 30.73 5.67 -36.92
N GLU A 797 31.84 5.55 -36.18
CA GLU A 797 32.68 4.33 -36.21
C GLU A 797 32.11 3.16 -35.38
N ALA A 798 31.09 3.38 -34.55
CA ALA A 798 30.45 2.34 -33.73
C ALA A 798 29.13 1.80 -34.32
N VAL A 799 28.72 2.32 -35.48
CA VAL A 799 27.51 1.89 -36.23
C VAL A 799 27.86 1.19 -37.55
N MET A 800 29.15 1.12 -37.91
CA MET A 800 29.69 0.04 -38.75
C MET A 800 30.13 -1.13 -37.87
#